data_AF-A0A1H5IIZ2-F1
#
_entry.id   AF-A0A1H5IIZ2-F1
#
_cell.length_a   1.000
_cell.length_b   1.000
_cell.length_c   1.000
_cell.angle_alpha   90.00
_cell.angle_beta   90.00
_cell.angle_gamma   90.00
#
_symmetry.space_group_name_H-M   'P 1'
#
loop_
_entity.id
_entity.type
_entity.pdbx_description
1 polymer ?
#
loop_
_entity_poly.entity_id
_entity_poly.type
_entity_poly.pdbx_seq_one_letter_code
_entity_poly.pdbx_strand_id
1 'polypeptide(L)'
;MNRKLRLDRWLELPSDQVDALLAAAIRAEVRGGAQANAWEITERVVHALGLFQSLRERYGCTAQDFAVFIDELSIYGRGEARSQFDQVFNEEGEYSQALQLDGGKFPVIPAQGVSDLTVARICNAFTIDLQTYSVLAQAIAEAQDVEDNMLQRNAATLSSFYRLVKLSGLLGMSPVDGIKMLTLLGGTSWVNGLAGAPRISLTPHNTAIVNTPDVLNLIYAMHSCAGWCADRGIGVPWMLQQVSPPKTLVVSEKELELFKQVRNLLPGALFTDAALLMAGVPALPGANWLDLLTVLVDPDGLIKAPAGTEADYQDFAREKFDQAVRDGLGESNASVRAVIVEKMLTVLLQVREAQASVVKECLVVHTGLNAEQALLVLAWANATVYRLLRQVLEHTGLGLDESVRGRNEQPDPLLALLADVRRRSAVVLELGLGAELLRDYLDYGHKAWMDLDDKHAFTVKTLYYLTTLTRAFGMSAQPPQKLLDYLREVNALPSSLGTDATHLAQQAASIRLAEFFNWSVQEVRECLGRVSPELRILKNLTELDLFMRVRVLATHTGMDALTIFLIGTLPEVVDRQRYEVAAERALLSLSESPEPALAFSEDLKQIVTSTCTVDNSTVVAGNPQGKITFTVTLKDSGGQPLSGVNVYWSATLGSIATEETDVYGVVQAEFIPGKVMGTDTPQFWLDLFEPEYAPTINVIADHATLRFPPPLMAQVPLRTVAFGEEIELYATLKDRYGNLGKNSLVQWFFNSSQSGIEQPGLVIRPSQAFTNQEGQARVFVSSPTGGEFEISILAQGSETTAYFEPITFAAEEPER
;
A
#
# COMPACT_ATOMS: atom_id res chain seq x y z
N MET A 1 1.37 -8.59 57.41
CA MET A 1 2.20 -9.79 57.65
C MET A 1 1.74 -11.03 56.88
N ASN A 2 0.54 -11.59 57.11
CA ASN A 2 0.12 -12.84 56.43
C ASN A 2 0.14 -12.81 54.89
N ARG A 3 -0.28 -11.70 54.27
CA ARG A 3 -0.21 -11.53 52.80
C ARG A 3 1.23 -11.55 52.31
N LYS A 4 2.13 -10.87 53.01
CA LYS A 4 3.57 -10.82 52.73
C LYS A 4 4.22 -12.22 52.81
N LEU A 5 3.96 -12.98 53.88
CA LEU A 5 4.47 -14.36 53.99
C LEU A 5 3.97 -15.30 52.89
N ARG A 6 2.75 -15.08 52.37
CA ARG A 6 2.25 -15.82 51.21
C ARG A 6 2.98 -15.41 49.93
N LEU A 7 3.26 -14.12 49.75
CA LEU A 7 4.06 -13.63 48.62
C LEU A 7 5.49 -14.15 48.66
N ASP A 8 6.13 -14.21 49.83
CA ASP A 8 7.47 -14.80 49.97
C ASP A 8 7.53 -16.23 49.43
N ARG A 9 6.52 -17.03 49.78
CA ARG A 9 6.41 -18.42 49.30
C ARG A 9 6.05 -18.51 47.83
N TRP A 10 5.17 -17.63 47.33
CA TRP A 10 4.73 -17.66 45.94
C TRP A 10 5.83 -17.19 44.97
N LEU A 11 6.58 -16.15 45.34
CA LEU A 11 7.71 -15.66 44.55
C LEU A 11 8.96 -16.55 44.68
N GLU A 12 9.01 -17.39 45.71
CA GLU A 12 10.16 -18.21 46.09
C GLU A 12 11.43 -17.37 46.31
N LEU A 13 11.27 -16.19 46.92
CA LEU A 13 12.35 -15.24 47.17
C LEU A 13 12.62 -15.06 48.67
N PRO A 14 13.86 -14.70 49.04
CA PRO A 14 14.18 -14.27 50.39
C PRO A 14 13.26 -13.13 50.86
N SER A 15 12.84 -13.20 52.12
CA SER A 15 11.89 -12.25 52.73
C SER A 15 12.28 -10.78 52.54
N ASP A 16 13.57 -10.47 52.59
CA ASP A 16 14.13 -9.13 52.40
C ASP A 16 14.03 -8.63 50.95
N GLN A 17 14.16 -9.53 49.97
CA GLN A 17 14.00 -9.16 48.55
C GLN A 17 12.54 -8.83 48.23
N VAL A 18 11.61 -9.62 48.76
CA VAL A 18 10.18 -9.33 48.62
C VAL A 18 9.80 -8.04 49.33
N ASP A 19 10.41 -7.76 50.50
CA ASP A 19 10.22 -6.50 51.21
C ASP A 19 10.72 -5.30 50.38
N ALA A 20 11.89 -5.41 49.75
CA ALA A 20 12.43 -4.37 48.87
C ALA A 20 11.51 -4.11 47.66
N LEU A 21 11.00 -5.17 47.01
CA LEU A 21 10.06 -5.05 45.90
C LEU A 21 8.76 -4.35 46.32
N LEU A 22 8.18 -4.76 47.45
CA LEU A 22 6.94 -4.17 47.97
C LEU A 22 7.16 -2.70 48.36
N ALA A 23 8.25 -2.40 49.08
CA ALA A 23 8.57 -1.04 49.49
C ALA A 23 8.77 -0.12 48.28
N ALA A 24 9.50 -0.58 47.26
CA ALA A 24 9.73 0.16 46.04
C ALA A 24 8.41 0.46 45.29
N ALA A 25 7.56 -0.56 45.12
CA ALA A 25 6.26 -0.40 44.45
C ALA A 25 5.32 0.53 45.22
N ILE A 26 5.21 0.38 46.54
CA ILE A 26 4.36 1.24 47.39
C ILE A 26 4.84 2.69 47.34
N ARG A 27 6.17 2.94 47.40
CA ARG A 27 6.72 4.29 47.28
C ARG A 27 6.46 4.91 45.92
N ALA A 28 6.59 4.13 44.85
CA ALA A 28 6.25 4.57 43.50
C ALA A 28 4.76 4.91 43.36
N GLU A 29 3.88 4.14 44.00
CA GLU A 29 2.44 4.40 44.05
C GLU A 29 2.11 5.69 44.85
N VAL A 30 2.80 5.93 45.96
CA VAL A 30 2.68 7.18 46.73
C VAL A 30 3.11 8.38 45.87
N ARG A 31 4.20 8.27 45.11
CA ARG A 31 4.60 9.29 44.12
C ARG A 31 3.56 9.48 43.01
N GLY A 32 2.77 8.45 42.70
CA GLY A 32 1.66 8.49 41.76
C GLY A 32 0.32 8.94 42.35
N GLY A 33 0.30 9.37 43.63
CA GLY A 33 -0.85 9.98 44.29
C GLY A 33 -1.49 9.15 45.41
N ALA A 34 -1.01 7.95 45.70
CA ALA A 34 -1.55 7.13 46.79
C ALA A 34 -1.26 7.71 48.18
N GLN A 35 -2.04 7.29 49.17
CA GLN A 35 -1.88 7.74 50.55
C GLN A 35 -0.53 7.29 51.12
N ALA A 36 0.27 8.27 51.53
CA ALA A 36 1.51 8.00 52.24
C ALA A 36 1.24 7.22 53.54
N ASN A 37 2.15 6.31 53.88
CA ASN A 37 2.16 5.50 55.13
C ASN A 37 1.07 4.43 55.27
N ALA A 38 0.24 4.18 54.25
CA ALA A 38 -0.74 3.08 54.29
C ALA A 38 -0.07 1.68 54.23
N TRP A 39 1.07 1.56 53.53
CA TRP A 39 1.83 0.31 53.33
C TRP A 39 0.95 -0.88 52.91
N GLU A 40 -0.02 -0.61 52.04
CA GLU A 40 -0.98 -1.59 51.54
C GLU A 40 -0.43 -2.31 50.30
N ILE A 41 -0.74 -3.60 50.19
CA ILE A 41 -0.50 -4.36 48.95
C ILE A 41 -1.75 -4.17 48.08
N THR A 42 -1.72 -3.11 47.27
CA THR A 42 -2.77 -2.75 46.30
C THR A 42 -2.67 -3.62 45.04
N GLU A 43 -3.67 -3.55 44.17
CA GLU A 43 -3.68 -4.20 42.86
C GLU A 43 -2.44 -3.85 42.02
N ARG A 44 -1.95 -2.62 42.13
CA ARG A 44 -0.83 -2.15 41.31
C ARG A 44 0.52 -2.53 41.84
N VAL A 45 0.63 -2.65 43.16
CA VAL A 45 1.76 -3.34 43.76
C VAL A 45 1.82 -4.77 43.22
N VAL A 46 0.67 -5.44 43.03
CA VAL A 46 0.61 -6.75 42.38
C VAL A 46 1.00 -6.67 40.89
N HIS A 47 0.57 -5.64 40.13
CA HIS A 47 1.01 -5.43 38.74
C HIS A 47 2.53 -5.25 38.63
N ALA A 48 3.15 -4.52 39.56
CA ALA A 48 4.59 -4.37 39.63
C ALA A 48 5.27 -5.74 39.85
N LEU A 49 4.74 -6.58 40.73
CA LEU A 49 5.24 -7.93 40.94
C LEU A 49 5.05 -8.84 39.71
N GLY A 50 3.94 -8.68 38.98
CA GLY A 50 3.71 -9.38 37.71
C GLY A 50 4.76 -9.01 36.66
N LEU A 51 5.02 -7.72 36.46
CA LEU A 51 6.06 -7.24 35.55
C LEU A 51 7.46 -7.71 35.97
N PHE A 52 7.76 -7.70 37.27
CA PHE A 52 8.99 -8.26 37.81
C PHE A 52 9.15 -9.73 37.40
N GLN A 53 8.12 -10.56 37.59
CA GLN A 53 8.17 -11.98 37.22
C GLN A 53 8.41 -12.17 35.73
N SER A 54 7.75 -11.39 34.87
CA SER A 54 7.99 -11.44 33.41
C SER A 54 9.44 -11.09 33.05
N LEU A 55 10.04 -10.10 33.71
CA LEU A 55 11.45 -9.74 33.49
C LEU A 55 12.42 -10.75 34.10
N ARG A 56 12.08 -11.34 35.25
CA ARG A 56 12.87 -12.37 35.92
C ARG A 56 12.97 -13.63 35.06
N GLU A 57 11.84 -14.09 34.52
CA GLU A 57 11.78 -15.29 33.70
C GLU A 57 12.48 -15.11 32.35
N ARG A 58 12.31 -13.95 31.69
CA ARG A 58 12.84 -13.73 30.34
C ARG A 58 14.29 -13.24 30.31
N TYR A 59 14.74 -12.45 31.30
CA TYR A 59 16.06 -11.80 31.29
C TYR A 59 16.88 -12.03 32.56
N GLY A 60 16.37 -12.78 33.55
CA GLY A 60 17.08 -12.98 34.81
C GLY A 60 17.12 -11.72 35.69
N CYS A 61 16.15 -10.82 35.57
CA CYS A 61 16.05 -9.62 36.40
C CYS A 61 16.05 -9.95 37.89
N THR A 62 16.95 -9.33 38.66
CA THR A 62 16.99 -9.53 40.11
C THR A 62 15.95 -8.65 40.82
N ALA A 63 15.53 -9.08 42.01
CA ALA A 63 14.61 -8.28 42.83
C ALA A 63 15.19 -6.90 43.18
N GLN A 64 16.50 -6.82 43.38
CA GLN A 64 17.21 -5.58 43.69
C GLN A 64 17.24 -4.64 42.49
N ASP A 65 17.48 -5.15 41.27
CA ASP A 65 17.44 -4.33 40.06
C ASP A 65 16.05 -3.77 39.81
N PHE A 66 15.03 -4.63 39.87
CA PHE A 66 13.66 -4.21 39.64
C PHE A 66 13.16 -3.18 40.66
N ALA A 67 13.54 -3.33 41.93
CA ALA A 67 13.24 -2.34 42.96
C ALA A 67 13.79 -0.96 42.59
N VAL A 68 15.01 -0.88 42.04
CA VAL A 68 15.61 0.39 41.57
C VAL A 68 14.96 0.91 40.30
N PHE A 69 14.45 0.03 39.43
CA PHE A 69 13.71 0.45 38.24
C PHE A 69 12.47 1.27 38.56
N ILE A 70 11.86 1.06 39.73
CA ILE A 70 10.64 1.76 40.16
C ILE A 70 10.84 2.66 41.39
N ASP A 71 11.96 2.58 42.10
CA ASP A 71 12.31 3.39 43.29
C ASP A 71 13.80 3.77 43.32
N GLU A 72 14.39 3.99 44.50
CA GLU A 72 15.80 4.37 44.66
C GLU A 72 16.66 3.17 45.07
N LEU A 73 17.96 3.24 44.76
CA LEU A 73 18.99 2.32 45.25
C LEU A 73 18.96 2.22 46.77
N SER A 74 19.00 0.98 47.27
CA SER A 74 19.07 0.76 48.72
C SER A 74 20.41 1.23 49.26
N ILE A 75 20.34 2.16 50.22
CA ILE A 75 21.47 2.61 51.07
C ILE A 75 21.62 1.76 52.34
N TYR A 76 20.78 0.74 52.51
CA TYR A 76 20.79 -0.13 53.69
C TYR A 76 21.45 -1.46 53.35
N GLY A 77 22.52 -1.79 54.07
CA GLY A 77 23.14 -3.12 54.06
C GLY A 77 22.39 -4.12 54.96
N ARG A 78 22.71 -5.41 54.82
CA ARG A 78 22.09 -6.48 55.61
C ARG A 78 23.16 -7.37 56.24
N GLY A 79 23.22 -7.38 57.57
CA GLY A 79 24.24 -8.16 58.30
C GLY A 79 25.64 -7.72 57.86
N GLU A 80 26.41 -8.63 57.28
CA GLU A 80 27.74 -8.35 56.73
C GLU A 80 27.71 -7.89 55.26
N ALA A 81 26.57 -8.04 54.56
CA ALA A 81 26.42 -7.60 53.18
C ALA A 81 26.29 -6.08 53.10
N ARG A 82 27.12 -5.45 52.26
CA ARG A 82 27.08 -4.02 51.96
C ARG A 82 25.75 -3.60 51.34
N SER A 83 25.42 -2.30 51.43
CA SER A 83 24.25 -1.75 50.74
C SER A 83 24.39 -1.91 49.22
N GLN A 84 23.28 -1.90 48.49
CA GLN A 84 23.33 -1.96 47.03
C GLN A 84 24.09 -0.76 46.45
N PHE A 85 23.91 0.43 47.04
CA PHE A 85 24.70 1.62 46.70
C PHE A 85 26.21 1.36 46.83
N ASP A 86 26.65 0.79 47.95
CA ASP A 86 28.07 0.53 48.19
C ASP A 86 28.63 -0.57 47.29
N GLN A 87 27.82 -1.58 46.96
CA GLN A 87 28.21 -2.63 46.01
C GLN A 87 28.39 -2.09 44.58
N VAL A 88 27.69 -1.01 44.22
CA VAL A 88 27.77 -0.44 42.86
C VAL A 88 28.85 0.63 42.76
N PHE A 89 28.97 1.52 43.76
CA PHE A 89 29.82 2.72 43.65
C PHE A 89 31.06 2.69 44.56
N ASN A 90 31.13 1.75 45.51
CA ASN A 90 32.18 1.69 46.55
C ASN A 90 32.83 0.29 46.66
N GLU A 91 32.99 -0.42 45.54
CA GLU A 91 33.77 -1.67 45.52
C GLU A 91 35.24 -1.44 45.93
N GLU A 92 35.83 -2.44 46.57
CA GLU A 92 37.16 -2.31 47.18
C GLU A 92 38.28 -2.25 46.13
N GLY A 93 39.18 -1.28 46.29
CA GLY A 93 40.47 -1.24 45.57
C GLY A 93 40.59 -0.22 44.44
N GLU A 94 39.48 0.37 43.96
CA GLU A 94 39.54 1.33 42.85
C GLU A 94 39.76 2.79 43.28
N TYR A 95 39.32 3.16 44.48
CA TYR A 95 39.40 4.54 44.97
C TYR A 95 39.80 4.62 46.44
N SER A 96 40.56 5.66 46.80
CA SER A 96 41.06 5.88 48.17
C SER A 96 39.99 6.37 49.16
N GLN A 97 38.84 6.85 48.68
CA GLN A 97 37.72 7.34 49.49
C GLN A 97 36.41 6.78 48.95
N ALA A 98 35.43 6.49 49.82
CA ALA A 98 34.09 6.10 49.38
C ALA A 98 33.31 7.31 48.81
N LEU A 99 32.49 7.07 47.80
CA LEU A 99 31.51 8.03 47.29
C LEU A 99 30.42 8.21 48.35
N GLN A 100 30.17 9.46 48.74
CA GLN A 100 29.17 9.82 49.74
C GLN A 100 27.98 10.52 49.09
N LEU A 101 26.78 10.21 49.58
CA LEU A 101 25.53 10.88 49.19
C LEU A 101 25.36 12.18 50.00
N ASP A 102 26.26 13.12 49.80
CA ASP A 102 26.35 14.36 50.59
C ASP A 102 25.65 15.57 49.93
N GLY A 103 24.97 15.36 48.80
CA GLY A 103 24.34 16.43 48.03
C GLY A 103 25.32 17.35 47.28
N GLY A 104 26.62 17.04 47.27
CA GLY A 104 27.61 17.78 46.52
C GLY A 104 27.31 17.81 45.02
N LYS A 105 27.71 18.88 44.33
CA LYS A 105 27.40 19.09 42.91
C LYS A 105 28.46 18.50 41.97
N PHE A 106 28.06 17.98 40.82
CA PHE A 106 28.95 17.52 39.75
C PHE A 106 28.34 17.87 38.36
N PRO A 107 29.17 18.07 37.32
CA PRO A 107 28.71 18.65 36.05
C PRO A 107 27.95 17.64 35.17
N VAL A 108 26.89 18.11 34.51
CA VAL A 108 26.18 17.36 33.45
C VAL A 108 27.06 17.12 32.24
N ILE A 109 27.78 18.18 31.80
CA ILE A 109 28.76 18.12 30.71
C ILE A 109 30.13 18.51 31.29
N PRO A 110 31.04 17.56 31.47
CA PRO A 110 32.38 17.85 31.99
C PRO A 110 33.19 18.71 31.02
N ALA A 111 33.96 19.67 31.54
CA ALA A 111 34.86 20.48 30.75
C ALA A 111 35.99 19.63 30.13
N GLN A 112 36.37 19.93 28.88
CA GLN A 112 37.43 19.18 28.19
C GLN A 112 38.74 19.24 29.00
N GLY A 113 39.31 18.06 29.28
CA GLY A 113 40.57 17.92 30.01
C GLY A 113 40.47 18.03 31.54
N VAL A 114 39.27 18.26 32.10
CA VAL A 114 39.04 18.28 33.55
C VAL A 114 38.40 16.95 33.98
N SER A 115 39.14 16.15 34.74
CA SER A 115 38.61 14.90 35.31
C SER A 115 37.84 15.19 36.60
N ASP A 116 36.51 15.05 36.56
CA ASP A 116 35.68 15.04 37.77
C ASP A 116 35.64 13.62 38.35
N LEU A 117 36.00 13.48 39.63
CA LEU A 117 36.08 12.18 40.30
C LEU A 117 34.72 11.48 40.39
N THR A 118 33.63 12.23 40.57
CA THR A 118 32.27 11.67 40.63
C THR A 118 31.86 11.13 39.28
N VAL A 119 32.13 11.89 38.22
CA VAL A 119 31.86 11.46 36.83
C VAL A 119 32.67 10.22 36.48
N ALA A 120 33.96 10.20 36.80
CA ALA A 120 34.83 9.05 36.57
C ALA A 120 34.32 7.79 37.28
N ARG A 121 33.85 7.92 38.53
CA ARG A 121 33.24 6.81 39.29
C ARG A 121 31.95 6.30 38.67
N ILE A 122 31.06 7.19 38.24
CA ILE A 122 29.81 6.79 37.56
C ILE A 122 30.16 6.05 36.27
N CYS A 123 31.11 6.56 35.49
CA CYS A 123 31.57 5.92 34.26
C CYS A 123 32.14 4.52 34.53
N ASN A 124 32.97 4.36 35.56
CA ASN A 124 33.55 3.07 35.94
C ASN A 124 32.49 2.09 36.47
N ALA A 125 31.65 2.52 37.41
CA ALA A 125 30.59 1.69 38.01
C ALA A 125 29.62 1.10 36.97
N PHE A 126 29.36 1.84 35.90
CA PHE A 126 28.47 1.42 34.82
C PHE A 126 29.19 0.91 33.57
N THR A 127 30.52 0.98 33.55
CA THR A 127 31.36 0.65 32.37
C THR A 127 30.90 1.41 31.11
N ILE A 128 30.68 2.73 31.24
CA ILE A 128 30.25 3.62 30.16
C ILE A 128 31.31 4.68 29.86
N ASP A 129 31.32 5.18 28.63
CA ASP A 129 32.20 6.28 28.24
C ASP A 129 31.62 7.66 28.59
N LEU A 130 32.45 8.70 28.47
CA LEU A 130 32.07 10.08 28.79
C LEU A 130 30.94 10.61 27.89
N GLN A 131 30.84 10.11 26.66
CA GLN A 131 29.78 10.50 25.71
C GLN A 131 28.44 9.95 26.16
N THR A 132 28.38 8.66 26.49
CA THR A 132 27.21 7.99 27.06
C THR A 132 26.81 8.65 28.37
N TYR A 133 27.77 8.92 29.26
CA TYR A 133 27.53 9.67 30.49
C TYR A 133 26.84 11.01 30.21
N SER A 134 27.35 11.80 29.26
CA SER A 134 26.81 13.14 28.97
C SER A 134 25.36 13.08 28.47
N VAL A 135 25.04 12.09 27.62
CA VAL A 135 23.66 11.86 27.15
C VAL A 135 22.73 11.48 28.30
N LEU A 136 23.16 10.56 29.18
CA LEU A 136 22.39 10.15 30.35
C LEU A 136 22.21 11.30 31.34
N ALA A 137 23.28 12.03 31.64
CA ALA A 137 23.28 13.15 32.57
C ALA A 137 22.35 14.26 32.10
N GLN A 138 22.32 14.55 30.78
CA GLN A 138 21.43 15.54 30.21
C GLN A 138 19.96 15.11 30.35
N ALA A 139 19.63 13.86 30.02
CA ALA A 139 18.28 13.32 30.22
C ALA A 139 17.83 13.38 31.70
N ILE A 140 18.74 13.11 32.64
CA ILE A 140 18.47 13.18 34.08
C ILE A 140 18.28 14.63 34.53
N ALA A 141 19.13 15.55 34.07
CA ALA A 141 19.00 16.98 34.39
C ALA A 141 17.67 17.55 33.89
N GLU A 142 17.28 17.22 32.66
CA GLU A 142 15.99 17.59 32.08
C GLU A 142 14.81 16.98 32.87
N ALA A 143 14.91 15.73 33.31
CA ALA A 143 13.85 15.06 34.07
C ALA A 143 13.72 15.53 35.53
N GLN A 144 14.76 16.15 36.09
CA GLN A 144 14.82 16.68 37.46
C GLN A 144 14.73 18.21 37.50
N ASP A 145 14.43 18.86 36.38
CA ASP A 145 14.34 20.33 36.25
C ASP A 145 15.61 21.06 36.75
N VAL A 146 16.79 20.53 36.40
CA VAL A 146 18.10 21.10 36.78
C VAL A 146 18.53 22.17 35.79
N GLU A 147 18.50 23.44 36.21
CA GLU A 147 18.81 24.60 35.34
C GLU A 147 20.30 24.98 35.30
N ASP A 148 21.10 24.62 36.31
CA ASP A 148 22.50 25.07 36.45
C ASP A 148 23.53 24.12 35.81
N ASN A 149 23.09 23.12 35.04
CA ASN A 149 23.93 22.05 34.48
C ASN A 149 24.78 21.29 35.54
N MET A 150 24.33 21.27 36.80
CA MET A 150 25.00 20.59 37.90
C MET A 150 24.06 19.63 38.62
N LEU A 151 24.34 18.33 38.50
CA LEU A 151 23.61 17.28 39.21
C LEU A 151 24.08 17.19 40.67
N GLN A 152 23.21 16.67 41.55
CA GLN A 152 23.52 16.48 42.97
C GLN A 152 23.87 15.02 43.29
N ARG A 153 24.87 14.81 44.14
CA ARG A 153 25.24 13.49 44.69
C ARG A 153 24.22 13.05 45.73
N ASN A 154 23.06 12.60 45.27
CA ASN A 154 21.98 12.07 46.08
C ASN A 154 21.47 10.72 45.51
N ALA A 155 20.68 10.01 46.32
CA ALA A 155 20.16 8.69 45.95
C ALA A 155 19.32 8.75 44.67
N ALA A 156 18.46 9.75 44.52
CA ALA A 156 17.62 9.93 43.34
C ALA A 156 18.42 9.97 42.04
N THR A 157 19.46 10.82 41.97
CA THR A 157 20.30 11.02 40.78
C THR A 157 21.07 9.76 40.40
N LEU A 158 21.74 9.12 41.37
CA LEU A 158 22.51 7.90 41.09
C LEU A 158 21.60 6.72 40.74
N SER A 159 20.39 6.67 41.31
CA SER A 159 19.37 5.69 40.93
C SER A 159 18.89 5.93 39.50
N SER A 160 18.76 7.18 39.04
CA SER A 160 18.42 7.46 37.64
C SER A 160 19.48 6.95 36.66
N PHE A 161 20.77 7.15 36.94
CA PHE A 161 21.84 6.54 36.14
C PHE A 161 21.74 5.01 36.15
N TYR A 162 21.54 4.42 37.33
CA TYR A 162 21.38 2.98 37.48
C TYR A 162 20.24 2.44 36.63
N ARG A 163 19.05 3.07 36.70
CA ARG A 163 17.87 2.69 35.93
C ARG A 163 18.16 2.71 34.44
N LEU A 164 18.64 3.84 33.91
CA LEU A 164 18.85 4.00 32.47
C LEU A 164 19.91 3.04 31.92
N VAL A 165 20.95 2.72 32.70
CA VAL A 165 21.98 1.78 32.30
C VAL A 165 21.51 0.32 32.44
N LYS A 166 21.10 -0.08 33.64
CA LYS A 166 20.82 -1.49 33.96
C LYS A 166 19.56 -1.99 33.29
N LEU A 167 18.51 -1.18 33.15
CA LEU A 167 17.30 -1.58 32.42
C LEU A 167 17.61 -1.79 30.93
N SER A 168 18.34 -0.86 30.30
CA SER A 168 18.74 -1.00 28.90
C SER A 168 19.62 -2.24 28.69
N GLY A 169 20.61 -2.45 29.57
CA GLY A 169 21.47 -3.63 29.53
C GLY A 169 20.71 -4.94 29.72
N LEU A 170 19.74 -4.99 30.64
CA LEU A 170 18.87 -6.15 30.85
C LEU A 170 18.08 -6.52 29.58
N LEU A 171 17.65 -5.51 28.81
CA LEU A 171 16.94 -5.69 27.56
C LEU A 171 17.88 -5.86 26.34
N GLY A 172 19.19 -6.01 26.56
CA GLY A 172 20.17 -6.26 25.51
C GLY A 172 20.49 -5.06 24.62
N MET A 173 20.32 -3.83 25.11
CA MET A 173 20.61 -2.60 24.36
C MET A 173 21.52 -1.62 25.12
N SER A 174 22.15 -0.69 24.38
CA SER A 174 22.95 0.35 25.01
C SER A 174 22.07 1.37 25.76
N PRO A 175 22.58 2.08 26.79
CA PRO A 175 21.81 3.09 27.50
C PRO A 175 21.31 4.22 26.57
N VAL A 176 22.11 4.57 25.56
CA VAL A 176 21.75 5.57 24.55
C VAL A 176 20.58 5.06 23.68
N ASP A 177 20.59 3.79 23.31
CA ASP A 177 19.49 3.19 22.55
C ASP A 177 18.21 3.06 23.37
N GLY A 178 18.33 2.83 24.68
CA GLY A 178 17.19 2.92 25.61
C GLY A 178 16.53 4.30 25.62
N ILE A 179 17.32 5.37 25.71
CA ILE A 179 16.81 6.76 25.61
C ILE A 179 16.16 6.99 24.23
N LYS A 180 16.82 6.58 23.14
CA LYS A 180 16.27 6.74 21.78
C LYS A 180 14.93 6.01 21.65
N MET A 181 14.83 4.79 22.18
CA MET A 181 13.59 4.00 22.14
C MET A 181 12.46 4.73 22.86
N LEU A 182 12.69 5.21 24.08
CA LEU A 182 11.70 5.98 24.83
C LEU A 182 11.29 7.25 24.09
N THR A 183 12.26 7.96 23.52
CA THR A 183 12.03 9.17 22.73
C THR A 183 11.15 8.88 21.50
N LEU A 184 11.37 7.75 20.81
CA LEU A 184 10.60 7.36 19.63
C LEU A 184 9.19 6.87 19.98
N LEU A 185 9.02 6.21 21.13
CA LEU A 185 7.73 5.66 21.54
C LEU A 185 6.80 6.71 22.15
N GLY A 186 7.34 7.70 22.86
CA GLY A 186 6.49 8.74 23.47
C GLY A 186 7.19 10.03 23.87
N GLY A 187 8.34 10.34 23.26
CA GLY A 187 9.02 11.62 23.40
C GLY A 187 9.73 11.82 24.74
N THR A 188 9.98 13.07 25.07
CA THR A 188 10.75 13.47 26.27
C THR A 188 10.05 13.09 27.57
N SER A 189 8.72 13.09 27.62
CA SER A 189 7.97 12.68 28.81
C SER A 189 8.22 11.23 29.20
N TRP A 190 8.41 10.34 28.22
CA TRP A 190 8.74 8.92 28.47
C TRP A 190 10.16 8.75 29.01
N VAL A 191 11.12 9.49 28.47
CA VAL A 191 12.48 9.54 29.00
C VAL A 191 12.46 10.04 30.45
N ASN A 192 11.72 11.11 30.71
CA ASN A 192 11.61 11.72 32.04
C ASN A 192 10.97 10.79 33.08
N GLY A 193 10.08 9.88 32.66
CA GLY A 193 9.48 8.91 33.59
C GLY A 193 10.48 7.89 34.16
N LEU A 194 11.57 7.60 33.46
CA LEU A 194 12.65 6.70 33.93
C LEU A 194 13.88 7.47 34.43
N ALA A 195 14.23 8.59 33.79
CA ALA A 195 15.34 9.45 34.18
C ALA A 195 15.02 10.29 35.44
N GLY A 196 13.75 10.58 35.70
CA GLY A 196 13.27 11.27 36.90
C GLY A 196 12.90 10.29 38.02
N ALA A 197 12.00 10.73 38.90
CA ALA A 197 11.45 9.90 39.98
C ALA A 197 10.31 9.01 39.46
N PRO A 198 10.45 7.66 39.45
CA PRO A 198 9.45 6.79 38.85
C PRO A 198 8.14 6.77 39.64
N ARG A 199 7.00 6.65 38.96
CA ARG A 199 5.67 6.69 39.59
C ARG A 199 4.72 5.63 39.05
N ILE A 200 3.82 5.16 39.91
CA ILE A 200 2.73 4.25 39.57
C ILE A 200 1.40 5.01 39.78
N SER A 201 0.75 5.42 38.69
CA SER A 201 -0.25 6.50 38.67
C SER A 201 -1.67 6.06 39.06
N LEU A 202 -2.33 6.77 40.00
CA LEU A 202 -3.73 6.55 40.48
C LEU A 202 -4.84 6.58 39.43
N THR A 203 -4.67 7.27 38.32
CA THR A 203 -5.72 7.41 37.31
C THR A 203 -5.50 6.48 36.11
N PRO A 204 -6.55 5.81 35.59
CA PRO A 204 -6.50 5.18 34.27
C PRO A 204 -6.09 6.19 33.19
N HIS A 205 -5.53 5.67 32.10
CA HIS A 205 -4.89 6.35 30.97
C HIS A 205 -5.68 7.50 30.28
N ASN A 206 -6.92 7.80 30.70
CA ASN A 206 -7.88 8.59 29.92
C ASN A 206 -8.17 10.00 30.47
N THR A 207 -7.33 10.53 31.36
CA THR A 207 -7.36 11.94 31.75
C THR A 207 -6.06 12.61 31.35
N ALA A 208 -6.14 13.59 30.44
CA ALA A 208 -5.03 14.32 29.83
C ALA A 208 -4.22 15.22 30.81
N ILE A 209 -4.11 14.84 32.08
CA ILE A 209 -3.60 15.70 33.18
C ILE A 209 -2.23 15.21 33.71
N VAL A 210 -1.71 14.07 33.24
CA VAL A 210 -0.50 13.45 33.80
C VAL A 210 0.66 13.53 32.80
N ASN A 211 1.53 14.55 32.94
CA ASN A 211 2.64 14.86 32.01
C ASN A 211 3.77 13.80 31.91
N THR A 212 3.86 12.87 32.86
CA THR A 212 4.86 11.78 32.87
C THR A 212 4.17 10.40 33.02
N PRO A 213 4.41 9.45 32.11
CA PRO A 213 3.71 8.17 32.09
C PRO A 213 4.09 7.27 33.29
N ASP A 214 3.24 6.28 33.56
CA ASP A 214 3.45 5.25 34.59
C ASP A 214 4.71 4.42 34.28
N VAL A 215 5.58 4.23 35.28
CA VAL A 215 6.85 3.53 35.11
C VAL A 215 6.67 2.07 34.68
N LEU A 216 5.61 1.39 35.15
CA LEU A 216 5.36 0.00 34.76
C LEU A 216 5.04 -0.09 33.27
N ASN A 217 4.29 0.87 32.74
CA ASN A 217 3.98 0.95 31.31
C ASN A 217 5.21 1.27 30.47
N LEU A 218 6.10 2.14 30.96
CA LEU A 218 7.38 2.43 30.28
C LEU A 218 8.25 1.18 30.17
N ILE A 219 8.46 0.49 31.29
CA ILE A 219 9.26 -0.73 31.33
C ILE A 219 8.62 -1.81 30.45
N TYR A 220 7.29 -1.97 30.52
CA TYR A 220 6.56 -2.92 29.68
C TYR A 220 6.66 -2.59 28.19
N ALA A 221 6.60 -1.31 27.80
CA ALA A 221 6.74 -0.90 26.40
C ALA A 221 8.14 -1.18 25.86
N MET A 222 9.20 -0.84 26.63
CA MET A 222 10.58 -1.16 26.25
C MET A 222 10.80 -2.68 26.15
N HIS A 223 10.31 -3.43 27.14
CA HIS A 223 10.35 -4.88 27.17
C HIS A 223 9.65 -5.50 25.96
N SER A 224 8.44 -5.04 25.65
CA SER A 224 7.63 -5.51 24.53
C SER A 224 8.28 -5.19 23.19
N CYS A 225 8.90 -4.01 23.05
CA CYS A 225 9.62 -3.62 21.84
C CYS A 225 10.89 -4.47 21.63
N ALA A 226 11.68 -4.69 22.69
CA ALA A 226 12.86 -5.56 22.65
C ALA A 226 12.47 -7.02 22.36
N GLY A 227 11.39 -7.50 22.98
CA GLY A 227 10.83 -8.82 22.74
C GLY A 227 10.37 -9.01 21.30
N TRP A 228 9.64 -8.04 20.74
CA TRP A 228 9.25 -8.06 19.33
C TRP A 228 10.47 -8.11 18.41
N CYS A 229 11.49 -7.27 18.65
CA CYS A 229 12.72 -7.28 17.87
C CYS A 229 13.39 -8.67 17.90
N ALA A 230 13.53 -9.26 19.09
CA ALA A 230 14.10 -10.61 19.26
C ALA A 230 13.28 -11.68 18.53
N ASP A 231 11.95 -11.66 18.65
CA ASP A 231 11.05 -12.62 18.01
C ASP A 231 11.10 -12.53 16.46
N ARG A 232 11.53 -11.39 15.92
CA ARG A 232 11.69 -11.16 14.47
C ARG A 232 13.12 -11.31 13.97
N GLY A 233 14.08 -11.58 14.85
CA GLY A 233 15.50 -11.56 14.49
C GLY A 233 16.02 -10.17 14.08
N ILE A 234 15.31 -9.10 14.48
CA ILE A 234 15.69 -7.72 14.17
C ILE A 234 16.54 -7.18 15.34
N GLY A 235 17.70 -6.61 15.04
CA GLY A 235 18.50 -5.93 16.07
C GLY A 235 17.82 -4.65 16.55
N VAL A 236 17.69 -4.44 17.86
CA VAL A 236 17.13 -3.20 18.43
C VAL A 236 17.84 -1.94 17.91
N PRO A 237 19.19 -1.87 17.86
CA PRO A 237 19.88 -0.69 17.32
C PRO A 237 19.56 -0.44 15.84
N TRP A 238 19.42 -1.51 15.05
CA TRP A 238 19.03 -1.41 13.65
C TRP A 238 17.61 -0.85 13.52
N MET A 239 16.67 -1.37 14.30
CA MET A 239 15.28 -0.90 14.31
C MET A 239 15.21 0.59 14.61
N LEU A 240 15.89 1.03 15.68
CA LEU A 240 15.95 2.44 16.08
C LEU A 240 16.58 3.31 15.00
N GLN A 241 17.65 2.83 14.36
CA GLN A 241 18.27 3.53 13.24
C GLN A 241 17.31 3.69 12.06
N GLN A 242 16.56 2.64 11.71
CA GLN A 242 15.63 2.71 10.58
C GLN A 242 14.44 3.62 10.86
N VAL A 243 13.88 3.66 12.06
CA VAL A 243 12.71 4.52 12.32
C VAL A 243 13.09 5.98 12.63
N SER A 244 14.36 6.24 12.98
CA SER A 244 14.85 7.60 13.24
C SER A 244 14.98 8.41 11.94
N PRO A 245 14.67 9.72 11.96
CA PRO A 245 14.95 10.61 10.83
C PRO A 245 16.44 10.60 10.48
N PRO A 246 16.81 10.55 9.18
CA PRO A 246 18.21 10.52 8.78
C PRO A 246 18.92 11.83 9.14
N LYS A 247 20.12 11.71 9.71
CA LYS A 247 21.05 12.82 9.95
C LYS A 247 22.30 12.58 9.11
N THR A 248 22.27 12.99 7.84
CA THR A 248 23.44 12.93 6.96
C THR A 248 23.91 14.33 6.63
N LEU A 249 25.19 14.60 6.86
CA LEU A 249 25.85 15.88 6.59
C LEU A 249 27.02 15.74 5.59
N VAL A 250 27.36 14.53 5.17
CA VAL A 250 28.54 14.25 4.33
C VAL A 250 28.17 13.30 3.20
N VAL A 251 28.64 13.61 2.00
CA VAL A 251 28.47 12.80 0.78
C VAL A 251 29.30 11.51 0.87
N SER A 252 28.67 10.38 0.62
CA SER A 252 29.28 9.06 0.54
C SER A 252 29.71 8.69 -0.88
N GLU A 253 30.61 7.70 -1.02
CA GLU A 253 31.05 7.21 -2.35
C GLU A 253 29.89 6.71 -3.22
N LYS A 254 28.87 6.09 -2.60
CA LYS A 254 27.66 5.63 -3.31
C LYS A 254 26.81 6.79 -3.84
N GLU A 255 26.80 7.93 -3.16
CA GLU A 255 26.09 9.13 -3.61
C GLU A 255 26.86 9.80 -4.75
N LEU A 256 28.20 9.88 -4.64
CA LEU A 256 29.04 10.37 -5.74
C LEU A 256 28.88 9.53 -7.01
N GLU A 257 28.79 8.21 -6.88
CA GLU A 257 28.56 7.32 -8.03
C GLU A 257 27.16 7.55 -8.64
N LEU A 258 26.12 7.68 -7.82
CA LEU A 258 24.78 8.03 -8.28
C LEU A 258 24.79 9.35 -9.07
N PHE A 259 25.46 10.39 -8.56
CA PHE A 259 25.54 11.68 -9.25
C PHE A 259 26.26 11.56 -10.60
N LYS A 260 27.34 10.78 -10.68
CA LYS A 260 28.04 10.52 -11.94
C LYS A 260 27.15 9.79 -12.95
N GLN A 261 26.42 8.77 -12.51
CA GLN A 261 25.54 7.99 -13.38
C GLN A 261 24.40 8.84 -13.93
N VAL A 262 23.74 9.64 -13.08
CA VAL A 262 22.71 10.58 -13.53
C VAL A 262 23.29 11.54 -14.58
N ARG A 263 24.48 12.10 -14.36
CA ARG A 263 25.11 13.02 -15.32
C ARG A 263 25.42 12.37 -16.68
N ASN A 264 25.77 11.10 -16.69
CA ASN A 264 26.10 10.38 -17.92
C ASN A 264 24.84 9.99 -18.72
N LEU A 265 23.78 9.59 -18.02
CA LEU A 265 22.58 9.03 -18.64
C LEU A 265 21.51 10.08 -18.96
N LEU A 266 21.36 11.09 -18.11
CA LEU A 266 20.27 12.08 -18.21
C LEU A 266 20.25 12.86 -19.55
N PRO A 267 21.37 13.30 -20.16
CA PRO A 267 21.32 14.08 -21.40
C PRO A 267 20.57 13.38 -22.55
N GLY A 268 20.60 12.04 -22.60
CA GLY A 268 19.86 11.26 -23.61
C GLY A 268 18.35 11.10 -23.31
N ALA A 269 17.91 11.52 -22.13
CA ALA A 269 16.53 11.38 -21.64
C ALA A 269 15.86 12.75 -21.39
N LEU A 270 16.43 13.86 -21.89
CA LEU A 270 15.82 15.19 -21.74
C LEU A 270 14.76 15.44 -22.81
N PHE A 271 13.70 16.15 -22.43
CA PHE A 271 12.70 16.64 -23.37
C PHE A 271 13.29 17.83 -24.14
N THR A 272 13.41 17.70 -25.46
CA THR A 272 14.04 18.72 -26.30
C THR A 272 13.18 19.10 -27.48
N ASP A 273 13.36 20.33 -27.97
CA ASP A 273 12.74 20.81 -29.21
C ASP A 273 13.06 19.90 -30.40
N ALA A 274 14.31 19.44 -30.48
CA ALA A 274 14.76 18.50 -31.51
C ALA A 274 13.96 17.18 -31.51
N ALA A 275 13.58 16.65 -30.33
CA ALA A 275 12.76 15.45 -30.23
C ALA A 275 11.35 15.66 -30.82
N LEU A 276 10.76 16.83 -30.60
CA LEU A 276 9.46 17.19 -31.20
C LEU A 276 9.57 17.32 -32.73
N LEU A 277 10.61 17.98 -33.23
CA LEU A 277 10.84 18.11 -34.67
C LEU A 277 11.03 16.74 -35.34
N MET A 278 11.76 15.82 -34.71
CA MET A 278 11.95 14.45 -35.18
C MET A 278 10.65 13.64 -35.20
N ALA A 279 9.72 13.89 -34.27
CA ALA A 279 8.37 13.32 -34.29
C ALA A 279 7.44 13.96 -35.36
N GLY A 280 7.95 14.94 -36.10
CA GLY A 280 7.21 15.66 -37.14
C GLY A 280 6.22 16.68 -36.57
N VAL A 281 6.56 17.29 -35.44
CA VAL A 281 5.94 18.53 -34.96
C VAL A 281 6.54 19.71 -35.73
N PRO A 282 5.74 20.68 -36.21
CA PRO A 282 6.27 21.86 -36.91
C PRO A 282 7.19 22.72 -36.03
N ALA A 283 8.19 23.35 -36.64
CA ALA A 283 9.04 24.32 -35.95
C ALA A 283 8.29 25.64 -35.66
N LEU A 284 8.59 26.26 -34.53
CA LEU A 284 8.08 27.60 -34.20
C LEU A 284 8.96 28.70 -34.83
N PRO A 285 8.36 29.79 -35.35
CA PRO A 285 9.11 30.92 -35.89
C PRO A 285 9.74 31.75 -34.77
N GLY A 286 11.01 31.49 -34.44
CA GLY A 286 11.80 32.30 -33.49
C GLY A 286 11.52 32.02 -32.01
N ALA A 287 10.87 30.91 -31.68
CA ALA A 287 10.59 30.46 -30.33
C ALA A 287 10.94 28.97 -30.16
N ASN A 288 11.05 28.50 -28.92
CA ASN A 288 11.26 27.09 -28.59
C ASN A 288 9.97 26.51 -28.00
N TRP A 289 9.60 25.28 -28.35
CA TRP A 289 8.43 24.62 -27.76
C TRP A 289 8.50 24.55 -26.23
N LEU A 290 9.69 24.41 -25.64
CA LEU A 290 9.91 24.41 -24.19
C LEU A 290 9.41 25.69 -23.51
N ASP A 291 9.48 26.84 -24.17
CA ASP A 291 9.01 28.12 -23.61
C ASP A 291 7.48 28.13 -23.40
N LEU A 292 6.75 27.36 -24.22
CA LEU A 292 5.30 27.22 -24.13
C LEU A 292 4.85 26.05 -23.23
N LEU A 293 5.74 25.11 -22.96
CA LEU A 293 5.45 23.86 -22.23
C LEU A 293 5.89 23.87 -20.76
N THR A 294 6.19 25.06 -20.21
CA THR A 294 6.74 25.24 -18.85
C THR A 294 5.88 24.63 -17.72
N VAL A 295 4.59 24.36 -17.97
CA VAL A 295 3.71 23.67 -17.02
C VAL A 295 3.98 22.17 -16.94
N LEU A 296 4.41 21.55 -18.05
CA LEU A 296 4.68 20.11 -18.16
C LEU A 296 6.16 19.77 -18.02
N VAL A 297 7.04 20.65 -18.51
CA VAL A 297 8.48 20.43 -18.62
C VAL A 297 9.21 21.63 -18.03
N ASP A 298 10.29 21.40 -17.28
CA ASP A 298 11.15 22.48 -16.80
C ASP A 298 12.14 22.97 -17.87
N PRO A 299 12.88 24.08 -17.63
CA PRO A 299 13.81 24.62 -18.62
C PRO A 299 14.97 23.69 -18.99
N ASP A 300 15.30 22.72 -18.13
CA ASP A 300 16.35 21.73 -18.35
C ASP A 300 15.85 20.50 -19.11
N GLY A 301 14.56 20.45 -19.46
CA GLY A 301 13.94 19.33 -20.18
C GLY A 301 13.44 18.20 -19.26
N LEU A 302 13.35 18.43 -17.95
CA LEU A 302 12.79 17.47 -16.99
C LEU A 302 11.27 17.54 -16.96
N ILE A 303 10.61 16.38 -16.99
CA ILE A 303 9.15 16.31 -16.97
C ILE A 303 8.68 16.44 -15.53
N LYS A 304 7.79 17.41 -15.28
CA LYS A 304 7.22 17.65 -13.96
C LYS A 304 6.33 16.48 -13.54
N ALA A 305 6.29 16.22 -12.23
CA ALA A 305 5.57 15.10 -11.69
C ALA A 305 4.05 15.16 -12.02
N PRO A 306 3.43 14.01 -12.38
CA PRO A 306 2.01 13.96 -12.64
C PRO A 306 1.21 14.25 -11.36
N ALA A 307 0.02 14.80 -11.54
CA ALA A 307 -1.01 14.90 -10.51
C ALA A 307 -2.20 14.02 -10.90
N GLY A 308 -2.82 13.36 -9.91
CA GLY A 308 -3.95 12.46 -10.15
C GLY A 308 -3.53 11.11 -10.72
N THR A 309 -4.46 10.44 -11.40
CA THR A 309 -4.21 9.16 -12.09
C THR A 309 -3.44 9.37 -13.39
N GLU A 310 -2.93 8.28 -13.99
CA GLU A 310 -2.30 8.35 -15.32
C GLU A 310 -3.26 8.88 -16.40
N ALA A 311 -4.55 8.54 -16.31
CA ALA A 311 -5.56 9.04 -17.22
C ALA A 311 -5.75 10.56 -17.06
N ASP A 312 -5.89 11.03 -15.81
CA ASP A 312 -6.01 12.47 -15.51
C ASP A 312 -4.79 13.24 -16.02
N TYR A 313 -3.60 12.68 -15.85
CA TYR A 313 -2.35 13.29 -16.31
C TYR A 313 -2.29 13.39 -17.84
N GLN A 314 -2.70 12.34 -18.56
CA GLN A 314 -2.73 12.37 -20.03
C GLN A 314 -3.72 13.41 -20.54
N ASP A 315 -4.92 13.49 -19.94
CA ASP A 315 -5.92 14.47 -20.33
C ASP A 315 -5.47 15.90 -20.03
N PHE A 316 -4.86 16.12 -18.86
CA PHE A 316 -4.21 17.38 -18.52
C PHE A 316 -3.10 17.74 -19.52
N ALA A 317 -2.24 16.79 -19.88
CA ALA A 317 -1.17 17.01 -20.85
C ALA A 317 -1.72 17.35 -22.24
N ARG A 318 -2.76 16.65 -22.71
CA ARG A 318 -3.45 16.98 -23.98
C ARG A 318 -3.99 18.39 -23.99
N GLU A 319 -4.65 18.81 -22.90
CA GLU A 319 -5.18 20.16 -22.77
C GLU A 319 -4.07 21.22 -22.89
N LYS A 320 -2.94 21.01 -22.19
CA LYS A 320 -1.80 21.93 -22.23
C LYS A 320 -1.08 21.94 -23.58
N PHE A 321 -0.97 20.79 -24.25
CA PHE A 321 -0.45 20.73 -25.62
C PHE A 321 -1.38 21.44 -26.61
N ASP A 322 -2.70 21.28 -26.51
CA ASP A 322 -3.66 22.01 -27.37
C ASP A 322 -3.51 23.52 -27.20
N GLN A 323 -3.37 24.00 -25.97
CA GLN A 323 -3.09 25.41 -25.65
C GLN A 323 -1.76 25.87 -26.27
N ALA A 324 -0.66 25.16 -26.03
CA ALA A 324 0.65 25.50 -26.57
C ALA A 324 0.67 25.53 -28.11
N VAL A 325 -0.03 24.60 -28.77
CA VAL A 325 -0.14 24.56 -30.24
C VAL A 325 -0.93 25.75 -30.78
N ARG A 326 -1.99 26.19 -30.10
CA ARG A 326 -2.75 27.41 -30.49
C ARG A 326 -1.88 28.65 -30.38
N ASP A 327 -1.13 28.77 -29.28
CA ASP A 327 -0.30 29.94 -29.02
C ASP A 327 0.90 30.02 -29.98
N GLY A 328 1.52 28.88 -30.29
CA GLY A 328 2.72 28.82 -31.13
C GLY A 328 2.45 28.83 -32.64
N LEU A 329 1.40 28.13 -33.11
CA LEU A 329 1.11 27.95 -34.55
C LEU A 329 -0.13 28.70 -35.05
N GLY A 330 -0.92 29.29 -34.14
CA GLY A 330 -2.15 30.00 -34.46
C GLY A 330 -3.30 29.12 -34.95
N GLU A 331 -4.42 29.76 -35.30
CA GLU A 331 -5.67 29.07 -35.70
C GLU A 331 -5.63 28.44 -37.10
N SER A 332 -4.61 28.75 -37.92
CA SER A 332 -4.49 28.27 -39.31
C SER A 332 -4.31 26.75 -39.44
N ASN A 333 -3.91 26.05 -38.37
CA ASN A 333 -3.65 24.61 -38.37
C ASN A 333 -4.74 23.79 -37.64
N ALA A 334 -5.95 24.31 -37.50
CA ALA A 334 -7.03 23.68 -36.74
C ALA A 334 -7.34 22.22 -37.18
N SER A 335 -7.21 21.89 -38.47
CA SER A 335 -7.49 20.56 -39.01
C SER A 335 -6.44 19.49 -38.64
N VAL A 336 -5.21 19.89 -38.32
CA VAL A 336 -4.09 18.98 -37.99
C VAL A 336 -3.68 19.07 -36.51
N ARG A 337 -4.28 20.01 -35.76
CA ARG A 337 -3.98 20.27 -34.34
C ARG A 337 -4.01 19.03 -33.48
N ALA A 338 -5.09 18.25 -33.54
CA ALA A 338 -5.24 17.02 -32.76
C ALA A 338 -4.11 16.01 -33.04
N VAL A 339 -3.67 15.91 -34.29
CA VAL A 339 -2.55 15.02 -34.67
C VAL A 339 -1.23 15.51 -34.08
N ILE A 340 -0.99 16.82 -34.06
CA ILE A 340 0.21 17.42 -33.45
C ILE A 340 0.22 17.19 -31.94
N VAL A 341 -0.92 17.39 -31.26
CA VAL A 341 -1.08 17.17 -29.82
C VAL A 341 -0.76 15.72 -29.44
N GLU A 342 -1.29 14.74 -30.18
CA GLU A 342 -1.00 13.32 -29.90
C GLU A 342 0.47 12.95 -30.17
N LYS A 343 1.13 13.57 -31.16
CA LYS A 343 2.57 13.41 -31.37
C LYS A 343 3.39 13.96 -30.20
N MET A 344 3.06 15.17 -29.73
CA MET A 344 3.72 15.77 -28.57
C MET A 344 3.52 14.94 -27.31
N LEU A 345 2.29 14.44 -27.08
CA LEU A 345 1.98 13.54 -25.98
C LEU A 345 2.81 12.25 -26.04
N THR A 346 2.93 11.66 -27.23
CA THR A 346 3.76 10.46 -27.43
C THR A 346 5.22 10.72 -27.03
N VAL A 347 5.80 11.83 -27.47
CA VAL A 347 7.18 12.21 -27.09
C VAL A 347 7.28 12.46 -25.58
N LEU A 348 6.30 13.13 -24.97
CA LEU A 348 6.28 13.38 -23.52
C LEU A 348 6.30 12.06 -22.73
N LEU A 349 5.44 11.10 -23.09
CA LEU A 349 5.35 9.81 -22.41
C LEU A 349 6.64 9.00 -22.58
N GLN A 350 7.22 8.97 -23.78
CA GLN A 350 8.50 8.31 -24.03
C GLN A 350 9.65 8.92 -23.22
N VAL A 351 9.75 10.26 -23.18
CA VAL A 351 10.78 10.94 -22.39
C VAL A 351 10.55 10.73 -20.89
N ARG A 352 9.30 10.66 -20.43
CA ARG A 352 8.98 10.39 -19.02
C ARG A 352 9.43 8.99 -18.61
N GLU A 353 9.18 7.99 -19.46
CA GLU A 353 9.68 6.64 -19.26
C GLU A 353 11.21 6.60 -19.28
N ALA A 354 11.86 7.35 -20.17
CA ALA A 354 13.32 7.44 -20.23
C ALA A 354 13.90 8.05 -18.95
N GLN A 355 13.35 9.16 -18.44
CA GLN A 355 13.78 9.77 -17.17
C GLN A 355 13.55 8.85 -15.98
N ALA A 356 12.40 8.16 -15.94
CA ALA A 356 12.14 7.14 -14.92
C ALA A 356 13.17 6.00 -15.00
N SER A 357 13.60 5.61 -16.20
CA SER A 357 14.60 4.55 -16.41
C SER A 357 15.99 4.97 -15.92
N VAL A 358 16.40 6.22 -16.17
CA VAL A 358 17.64 6.77 -15.60
C VAL A 358 17.62 6.70 -14.07
N VAL A 359 16.50 7.12 -13.44
CA VAL A 359 16.36 7.07 -11.98
C VAL A 359 16.35 5.63 -11.46
N LYS A 360 15.66 4.71 -12.14
CA LYS A 360 15.65 3.27 -11.80
C LYS A 360 17.08 2.72 -11.77
N GLU A 361 17.84 2.91 -12.84
CA GLU A 361 19.21 2.40 -12.95
C GLU A 361 20.12 2.96 -11.85
N CYS A 362 20.06 4.27 -11.61
CA CYS A 362 20.87 4.93 -10.59
C CYS A 362 20.50 4.49 -9.17
N LEU A 363 19.19 4.36 -8.86
CA LEU A 363 18.72 3.95 -7.55
C LEU A 363 18.97 2.47 -7.28
N VAL A 364 18.90 1.60 -8.28
CA VAL A 364 19.26 0.16 -8.15
C VAL A 364 20.69 0.02 -7.65
N VAL A 365 21.64 0.77 -8.23
CA VAL A 365 23.05 0.76 -7.79
C VAL A 365 23.21 1.32 -6.37
N HIS A 366 22.47 2.38 -6.05
CA HIS A 366 22.55 3.03 -4.73
C HIS A 366 21.96 2.17 -3.60
N THR A 367 20.82 1.53 -3.86
CA THR A 367 19.98 0.86 -2.86
C THR A 367 20.13 -0.65 -2.82
N GLY A 368 20.50 -1.29 -3.94
CA GLY A 368 20.50 -2.75 -4.11
C GLY A 368 19.13 -3.37 -4.38
N LEU A 369 18.07 -2.56 -4.52
CA LEU A 369 16.72 -3.02 -4.86
C LEU A 369 16.57 -3.31 -6.36
N ASN A 370 15.49 -3.97 -6.74
CA ASN A 370 15.09 -4.02 -8.15
C ASN A 370 14.49 -2.68 -8.62
N ALA A 371 14.35 -2.51 -9.93
CA ALA A 371 13.92 -1.24 -10.53
C ALA A 371 12.52 -0.78 -10.09
N GLU A 372 11.57 -1.69 -9.91
CA GLU A 372 10.21 -1.34 -9.48
C GLU A 372 10.18 -0.94 -8.00
N GLN A 373 10.82 -1.71 -7.14
CA GLN A 373 10.96 -1.41 -5.72
C GLN A 373 11.67 -0.06 -5.51
N ALA A 374 12.70 0.24 -6.29
CA ALA A 374 13.45 1.49 -6.18
C ALA A 374 12.56 2.73 -6.40
N LEU A 375 11.66 2.71 -7.40
CA LEU A 375 10.72 3.81 -7.62
C LEU A 375 9.64 3.90 -6.54
N LEU A 376 9.13 2.76 -6.07
CA LEU A 376 8.15 2.73 -4.99
C LEU A 376 8.76 3.26 -3.68
N VAL A 377 10.02 2.95 -3.39
CA VAL A 377 10.74 3.51 -2.24
C VAL A 377 10.99 5.01 -2.40
N LEU A 378 11.32 5.49 -3.60
CA LEU A 378 11.43 6.92 -3.87
C LEU A 378 10.10 7.64 -3.61
N ALA A 379 8.98 7.06 -4.07
CA ALA A 379 7.64 7.57 -3.80
C ALA A 379 7.33 7.53 -2.30
N TRP A 380 7.69 6.46 -1.60
CA TRP A 380 7.51 6.34 -0.15
C TRP A 380 8.31 7.39 0.63
N ALA A 381 9.50 7.77 0.16
CA ALA A 381 10.31 8.87 0.68
C ALA A 381 9.79 10.28 0.29
N ASN A 382 8.57 10.38 -0.24
CA ASN A 382 7.92 11.62 -0.66
C ASN A 382 8.73 12.38 -1.74
N ALA A 383 9.26 11.64 -2.70
CA ALA A 383 9.96 12.20 -3.84
C ALA A 383 9.46 11.60 -5.16
N THR A 384 9.68 12.37 -6.22
CA THR A 384 9.34 12.00 -7.59
C THR A 384 10.61 11.93 -8.42
N VAL A 385 10.54 11.26 -9.58
CA VAL A 385 11.63 11.23 -10.57
C VAL A 385 12.13 12.64 -10.87
N TYR A 386 11.20 13.58 -11.12
CA TYR A 386 11.48 14.99 -11.32
C TYR A 386 12.26 15.61 -10.16
N ARG A 387 11.76 15.47 -8.92
CA ARG A 387 12.38 16.08 -7.73
C ARG A 387 13.82 15.60 -7.54
N LEU A 388 14.06 14.30 -7.70
CA LEU A 388 15.39 13.74 -7.55
C LEU A 388 16.35 14.27 -8.64
N LEU A 389 15.96 14.18 -9.92
CA LEU A 389 16.81 14.65 -11.03
C LEU A 389 17.11 16.14 -10.91
N ARG A 390 16.10 16.96 -10.57
CA ARG A 390 16.24 18.40 -10.35
C ARG A 390 17.26 18.71 -9.25
N GLN A 391 17.14 18.05 -8.10
CA GLN A 391 18.07 18.25 -6.98
C GLN A 391 19.50 17.83 -7.33
N VAL A 392 19.68 16.74 -8.09
CA VAL A 392 21.01 16.33 -8.56
C VAL A 392 21.62 17.37 -9.51
N LEU A 393 20.84 17.92 -10.45
CA LEU A 393 21.31 18.98 -11.34
C LEU A 393 21.71 20.25 -10.57
N GLU A 394 20.88 20.70 -9.62
CA GLU A 394 21.16 21.88 -8.79
C GLU A 394 22.41 21.71 -7.94
N HIS A 395 22.61 20.53 -7.35
CA HIS A 395 23.81 20.22 -6.55
C HIS A 395 25.09 20.21 -7.41
N THR A 396 25.00 19.95 -8.72
CA THR A 396 26.17 19.98 -9.61
C THR A 396 26.59 21.38 -10.08
N GLY A 397 25.73 22.39 -9.94
CA GLY A 397 26.04 23.79 -10.26
C GLY A 397 26.88 24.49 -9.19
N LEU A 398 26.96 23.92 -7.98
CA LEU A 398 27.80 24.38 -6.89
C LEU A 398 29.14 23.63 -6.97
N GLY A 399 30.24 24.36 -7.18
CA GLY A 399 31.59 23.77 -7.24
C GLY A 399 31.91 22.94 -6.00
N LEU A 400 32.67 21.85 -6.18
CA LEU A 400 33.12 20.87 -5.19
C LEU A 400 34.08 21.44 -4.11
N ASP A 401 33.93 22.69 -3.67
CA ASP A 401 34.67 23.27 -2.53
C ASP A 401 33.86 23.08 -1.22
N GLU A 402 33.57 21.84 -0.85
CA GLU A 402 32.89 21.48 0.40
C GLU A 402 33.85 21.27 1.58
N SER A 403 34.83 22.16 1.76
CA SER A 403 35.66 22.19 2.98
C SER A 403 35.22 23.23 4.00
N VAL A 404 34.15 24.00 3.76
CA VAL A 404 33.71 25.11 4.64
C VAL A 404 32.18 25.22 4.76
N ARG A 405 31.47 24.10 4.97
CA ARG A 405 30.09 24.17 5.52
C ARG A 405 30.15 24.02 7.04
N GLY A 406 29.77 25.07 7.76
CA GLY A 406 29.81 25.10 9.23
C GLY A 406 28.80 24.14 9.86
N ARG A 407 29.04 23.71 11.11
CA ARG A 407 28.18 22.79 11.89
C ARG A 407 26.71 23.26 12.12
N ASN A 408 26.32 24.43 11.60
CA ASN A 408 25.02 25.08 11.81
C ASN A 408 24.21 25.29 10.50
N GLU A 409 24.59 24.68 9.38
CA GLU A 409 23.82 24.77 8.13
C GLU A 409 22.71 23.72 8.05
N GLN A 410 21.59 24.07 7.42
CA GLN A 410 20.49 23.12 7.15
C GLN A 410 21.04 21.91 6.38
N PRO A 411 20.66 20.67 6.76
CA PRO A 411 21.14 19.48 6.08
C PRO A 411 20.75 19.54 4.60
N ASP A 412 21.69 19.17 3.74
CA ASP A 412 21.49 19.18 2.29
C ASP A 412 20.21 18.38 1.93
N PRO A 413 19.20 19.02 1.30
CA PRO A 413 17.94 18.36 0.99
C PRO A 413 18.07 17.10 0.13
N LEU A 414 19.07 17.05 -0.76
CA LEU A 414 19.35 15.88 -1.60
C LEU A 414 19.93 14.74 -0.75
N LEU A 415 20.89 15.03 0.12
CA LEU A 415 21.49 14.01 1.00
C LEU A 415 20.48 13.50 2.04
N ALA A 416 19.60 14.37 2.54
CA ALA A 416 18.50 13.95 3.40
C ALA A 416 17.53 13.00 2.68
N LEU A 417 17.18 13.31 1.42
CA LEU A 417 16.35 12.45 0.59
C LEU A 417 17.02 11.10 0.31
N LEU A 418 18.27 11.09 -0.14
CA LEU A 418 19.01 9.84 -0.43
C LEU A 418 19.22 9.00 0.82
N ALA A 419 19.46 9.63 1.96
CA ALA A 419 19.54 8.92 3.24
C ALA A 419 18.20 8.30 3.64
N ASP A 420 17.06 8.96 3.39
CA ASP A 420 15.73 8.38 3.63
C ASP A 420 15.41 7.23 2.67
N VAL A 421 15.75 7.38 1.38
CA VAL A 421 15.64 6.32 0.37
C VAL A 421 16.47 5.10 0.79
N ARG A 422 17.72 5.29 1.22
CA ARG A 422 18.58 4.21 1.71
C ARG A 422 18.00 3.51 2.94
N ARG A 423 17.50 4.28 3.91
CA ARG A 423 16.87 3.78 5.15
C ARG A 423 15.66 2.89 4.83
N ARG A 424 14.73 3.40 4.01
CA ARG A 424 13.55 2.63 3.57
C ARG A 424 13.91 1.42 2.71
N SER A 425 14.96 1.55 1.88
CA SER A 425 15.46 0.42 1.08
C SER A 425 16.03 -0.70 1.96
N ALA A 426 16.74 -0.36 3.03
CA ALA A 426 17.22 -1.34 3.99
C ALA A 426 16.07 -2.12 4.64
N VAL A 427 14.94 -1.45 4.93
CA VAL A 427 13.72 -2.11 5.46
C VAL A 427 13.09 -3.04 4.42
N VAL A 428 13.00 -2.59 3.15
CA VAL A 428 12.48 -3.43 2.05
C VAL A 428 13.31 -4.69 1.87
N LEU A 429 14.64 -4.58 1.94
CA LEU A 429 15.57 -5.71 1.84
C LEU A 429 15.46 -6.65 3.05
N GLU A 430 15.51 -6.10 4.27
CA GLU A 430 15.47 -6.87 5.52
C GLU A 430 14.17 -7.67 5.65
N LEU A 431 13.05 -7.07 5.27
CA LEU A 431 11.74 -7.70 5.37
C LEU A 431 11.31 -8.46 4.10
N GLY A 432 12.07 -8.36 3.01
CA GLY A 432 11.72 -8.97 1.72
C GLY A 432 10.40 -8.43 1.14
N LEU A 433 10.15 -7.12 1.22
CA LEU A 433 8.89 -6.52 0.77
C LEU A 433 8.78 -6.51 -0.76
N GLY A 434 7.74 -7.15 -1.30
CA GLY A 434 7.45 -7.16 -2.74
C GLY A 434 6.94 -5.81 -3.26
N ALA A 435 7.05 -5.59 -4.59
CA ALA A 435 6.58 -4.37 -5.23
C ALA A 435 5.05 -4.18 -5.08
N GLU A 436 4.26 -5.26 -5.22
CA GLU A 436 2.81 -5.22 -5.03
C GLU A 436 2.42 -4.75 -3.62
N LEU A 437 3.07 -5.28 -2.58
CA LEU A 437 2.83 -4.87 -1.20
C LEU A 437 3.12 -3.38 -0.99
N LEU A 438 4.25 -2.90 -1.51
CA LEU A 438 4.62 -1.49 -1.41
C LEU A 438 3.62 -0.60 -2.15
N ARG A 439 3.12 -1.04 -3.31
CA ARG A 439 2.08 -0.34 -4.07
C ARG A 439 0.78 -0.29 -3.29
N ASP A 440 0.28 -1.43 -2.82
CA ASP A 440 -0.94 -1.50 -2.01
C ASP A 440 -0.84 -0.61 -0.76
N TYR A 441 0.31 -0.62 -0.06
CA TYR A 441 0.56 0.27 1.08
C TYR A 441 0.46 1.75 0.70
N LEU A 442 1.11 2.17 -0.38
CA LEU A 442 1.13 3.57 -0.83
C LEU A 442 -0.23 4.04 -1.37
N ASP A 443 -0.99 3.14 -1.99
CA ASP A 443 -2.27 3.47 -2.64
C ASP A 443 -3.40 3.57 -1.61
N TYR A 444 -3.53 2.60 -0.71
CA TYR A 444 -4.63 2.57 0.28
C TYR A 444 -4.25 1.99 1.64
N GLY A 445 -3.26 1.09 1.69
CA GLY A 445 -2.94 0.30 2.89
C GLY A 445 -2.45 1.14 4.06
N HIS A 446 -1.72 2.24 3.85
CA HIS A 446 -1.35 3.18 4.91
C HIS A 446 -2.56 3.61 5.75
N LYS A 447 -3.70 3.91 5.10
CA LYS A 447 -4.94 4.31 5.76
C LYS A 447 -5.76 3.11 6.19
N ALA A 448 -6.05 2.18 5.28
CA ALA A 448 -6.95 1.06 5.55
C ALA A 448 -6.41 0.06 6.57
N TRP A 449 -5.10 -0.21 6.54
CA TRP A 449 -4.48 -1.24 7.36
C TRP A 449 -3.99 -0.74 8.72
N MET A 450 -3.59 0.52 8.80
CA MET A 450 -2.87 1.09 9.95
C MET A 450 -3.46 2.41 10.45
N ASP A 451 -4.49 2.96 9.81
CA ASP A 451 -5.07 4.27 10.11
C ASP A 451 -4.04 5.40 10.15
N LEU A 452 -3.18 5.46 9.12
CA LEU A 452 -2.24 6.55 8.91
C LEU A 452 -2.77 7.46 7.81
N ASP A 453 -2.87 8.77 8.08
CA ASP A 453 -3.28 9.75 7.07
C ASP A 453 -2.15 10.08 6.08
N ASP A 454 -0.91 10.04 6.55
CA ASP A 454 0.28 10.28 5.74
C ASP A 454 0.90 8.95 5.27
N LYS A 455 0.76 8.64 3.98
CA LYS A 455 1.38 7.48 3.34
C LYS A 455 2.91 7.48 3.35
N HIS A 456 3.54 8.63 3.59
CA HIS A 456 4.99 8.77 3.64
C HIS A 456 5.56 8.61 5.05
N ALA A 457 4.69 8.59 6.08
CA ALA A 457 5.11 8.45 7.47
C ALA A 457 5.74 7.07 7.73
N PHE A 458 6.98 7.08 8.20
CA PHE A 458 7.69 5.86 8.61
C PHE A 458 8.00 5.92 10.11
N THR A 459 7.27 5.12 10.88
CA THR A 459 7.30 5.07 12.35
C THR A 459 7.55 3.65 12.85
N VAL A 460 7.71 3.48 14.17
CA VAL A 460 7.73 2.14 14.80
C VAL A 460 6.46 1.35 14.47
N LYS A 461 5.29 2.01 14.41
CA LYS A 461 4.01 1.40 14.02
C LYS A 461 4.08 0.85 12.59
N THR A 462 4.60 1.65 11.65
CA THR A 462 4.75 1.24 10.24
C THR A 462 5.64 0.01 10.13
N LEU A 463 6.82 0.03 10.76
CA LEU A 463 7.75 -1.09 10.73
C LEU A 463 7.15 -2.34 11.40
N TYR A 464 6.50 -2.18 12.55
CA TYR A 464 5.83 -3.26 13.27
C TYR A 464 4.81 -3.98 12.38
N TYR A 465 3.88 -3.27 11.75
CA TYR A 465 2.84 -3.92 10.96
C TYR A 465 3.35 -4.46 9.62
N LEU A 466 4.40 -3.89 9.03
CA LEU A 466 5.07 -4.50 7.89
C LEU A 466 5.69 -5.86 8.29
N THR A 467 6.29 -5.98 9.49
CA THR A 467 6.75 -7.29 10.01
C THR A 467 5.61 -8.26 10.32
N THR A 468 4.44 -7.74 10.71
CA THR A 468 3.22 -8.55 10.91
C THR A 468 2.77 -9.16 9.59
N LEU A 469 2.72 -8.37 8.52
CA LEU A 469 2.30 -8.84 7.21
C LEU A 469 3.28 -9.89 6.63
N THR A 470 4.60 -9.66 6.74
CA THR A 470 5.58 -10.66 6.29
C THR A 470 5.58 -11.93 7.14
N ARG A 471 5.27 -11.84 8.44
CA ARG A 471 5.00 -13.03 9.27
C ARG A 471 3.81 -13.81 8.72
N ALA A 472 2.72 -13.13 8.38
CA ALA A 472 1.53 -13.78 7.87
C ALA A 472 1.86 -14.62 6.62
N PHE A 473 2.67 -14.06 5.72
CA PHE A 473 3.19 -14.79 4.55
C PHE A 473 4.01 -16.02 4.95
N GLY A 474 4.93 -15.89 5.91
CA GLY A 474 5.75 -17.00 6.39
C GLY A 474 4.98 -18.08 7.18
N MET A 475 3.75 -17.81 7.60
CA MET A 475 2.88 -18.75 8.32
C MET A 475 2.00 -19.61 7.39
N SER A 476 2.06 -19.35 6.08
CA SER A 476 1.29 -20.01 5.03
C SER A 476 2.19 -20.65 3.98
N ALA A 477 1.70 -21.72 3.35
CA ALA A 477 2.30 -22.27 2.12
C ALA A 477 1.73 -21.61 0.84
N GLN A 478 0.67 -20.79 0.97
CA GLN A 478 0.04 -20.10 -0.14
C GLN A 478 0.85 -18.87 -0.57
N PRO A 479 0.74 -18.43 -1.84
CA PRO A 479 1.39 -17.20 -2.29
C PRO A 479 0.94 -15.97 -1.48
N PRO A 480 1.85 -15.03 -1.14
CA PRO A 480 1.51 -13.77 -0.44
C PRO A 480 0.38 -12.98 -1.09
N GLN A 481 0.27 -13.08 -2.42
CA GLN A 481 -0.75 -12.41 -3.22
C GLN A 481 -2.18 -12.74 -2.75
N LYS A 482 -2.47 -13.98 -2.34
CA LYS A 482 -3.81 -14.35 -1.87
C LYS A 482 -4.28 -13.54 -0.67
N LEU A 483 -3.37 -13.25 0.28
CA LEU A 483 -3.69 -12.43 1.44
C LEU A 483 -3.77 -10.94 1.09
N LEU A 484 -2.93 -10.46 0.16
CA LEU A 484 -3.00 -9.08 -0.32
C LEU A 484 -4.31 -8.82 -1.07
N ASP A 485 -4.71 -9.73 -1.96
CA ASP A 485 -6.00 -9.67 -2.68
C ASP A 485 -7.17 -9.71 -1.71
N TYR A 486 -7.12 -10.61 -0.70
CA TYR A 486 -8.10 -10.62 0.37
C TYR A 486 -8.22 -9.25 1.07
N LEU A 487 -7.08 -8.67 1.50
CA LEU A 487 -7.07 -7.36 2.16
C LEU A 487 -7.53 -6.23 1.23
N ARG A 488 -7.27 -6.30 -0.07
CA ARG A 488 -7.75 -5.33 -1.05
C ARG A 488 -9.26 -5.41 -1.19
N GLU A 489 -9.80 -6.60 -1.36
CA GLU A 489 -11.23 -6.80 -1.60
C GLU A 489 -12.08 -6.53 -0.35
N VAL A 490 -11.64 -6.92 0.86
CA VAL A 490 -12.40 -6.62 2.10
C VAL A 490 -12.45 -5.12 2.44
N ASN A 491 -11.42 -4.38 2.04
CA ASN A 491 -11.41 -2.91 2.12
C ASN A 491 -12.10 -2.26 0.92
N ALA A 492 -12.26 -3.01 -0.17
CA ALA A 492 -13.15 -2.85 -1.31
C ALA A 492 -14.65 -2.71 -0.98
N LEU A 493 -15.07 -3.42 0.08
CA LEU A 493 -16.48 -3.65 0.38
C LEU A 493 -17.27 -2.34 0.57
N PRO A 494 -18.51 -2.27 0.06
CA PRO A 494 -19.42 -1.15 0.29
C PRO A 494 -19.60 -0.82 1.78
N SER A 495 -19.75 0.47 2.09
CA SER A 495 -19.95 0.96 3.47
C SER A 495 -21.22 0.42 4.13
N SER A 496 -22.23 0.05 3.33
CA SER A 496 -23.47 -0.58 3.78
C SER A 496 -23.73 -1.81 2.93
N LEU A 497 -23.83 -2.97 3.56
CA LEU A 497 -24.21 -4.23 2.93
C LEU A 497 -25.57 -4.68 3.48
N GLY A 498 -26.39 -5.29 2.63
CA GLY A 498 -27.60 -6.00 3.07
C GLY A 498 -27.26 -7.17 4.01
N THR A 499 -28.29 -7.72 4.68
CA THR A 499 -28.10 -8.83 5.63
C THR A 499 -27.47 -10.06 4.97
N ASP A 500 -28.00 -10.50 3.82
CA ASP A 500 -27.50 -11.70 3.14
C ASP A 500 -26.13 -11.46 2.53
N ALA A 501 -25.89 -10.27 1.97
CA ALA A 501 -24.58 -9.88 1.46
C ALA A 501 -23.50 -9.83 2.55
N THR A 502 -23.85 -9.30 3.74
CA THR A 502 -22.96 -9.31 4.90
C THR A 502 -22.63 -10.74 5.33
N HIS A 503 -23.64 -11.61 5.40
CA HIS A 503 -23.45 -13.01 5.77
C HIS A 503 -22.58 -13.75 4.76
N LEU A 504 -22.84 -13.55 3.45
CA LEU A 504 -22.05 -14.15 2.38
C LEU A 504 -20.59 -13.68 2.44
N ALA A 505 -20.35 -12.38 2.64
CA ALA A 505 -19.00 -11.83 2.79
C ALA A 505 -18.27 -12.39 4.03
N GLN A 506 -18.97 -12.57 5.16
CA GLN A 506 -18.41 -13.20 6.36
C GLN A 506 -18.01 -14.67 6.10
N GLN A 507 -18.84 -15.43 5.40
CA GLN A 507 -18.54 -16.80 5.02
C GLN A 507 -17.33 -16.87 4.08
N ALA A 508 -17.34 -16.08 3.00
CA ALA A 508 -16.25 -16.03 2.03
C ALA A 508 -14.93 -15.60 2.69
N ALA A 509 -14.96 -14.58 3.54
CA ALA A 509 -13.79 -14.11 4.27
C ALA A 509 -13.20 -15.20 5.19
N SER A 510 -14.06 -15.92 5.91
CA SER A 510 -13.64 -17.00 6.80
C SER A 510 -12.99 -18.15 6.03
N ILE A 511 -13.58 -18.54 4.89
CA ILE A 511 -13.05 -19.61 4.03
C ILE A 511 -11.69 -19.20 3.44
N ARG A 512 -11.54 -17.98 2.90
CA ARG A 512 -10.26 -17.51 2.35
C ARG A 512 -9.15 -17.45 3.39
N LEU A 513 -9.45 -16.99 4.60
CA LEU A 513 -8.47 -16.98 5.69
C LEU A 513 -8.14 -18.39 6.18
N ALA A 514 -9.12 -19.28 6.27
CA ALA A 514 -8.92 -20.70 6.59
C ALA A 514 -8.01 -21.38 5.56
N GLU A 515 -8.24 -21.14 4.27
CA GLU A 515 -7.41 -21.64 3.17
C GLU A 515 -5.98 -21.09 3.27
N PHE A 516 -5.85 -19.78 3.45
CA PHE A 516 -4.54 -19.14 3.55
C PHE A 516 -3.75 -19.63 4.76
N PHE A 517 -4.35 -19.66 5.95
CA PHE A 517 -3.66 -20.06 7.17
C PHE A 517 -3.68 -21.56 7.44
N ASN A 518 -4.26 -22.39 6.55
CA ASN A 518 -4.47 -23.82 6.81
C ASN A 518 -5.03 -24.05 8.22
N TRP A 519 -6.13 -23.36 8.54
CA TRP A 519 -6.82 -23.40 9.83
C TRP A 519 -8.29 -23.73 9.59
N SER A 520 -8.99 -24.29 10.58
CA SER A 520 -10.38 -24.69 10.39
C SER A 520 -11.29 -23.47 10.21
N VAL A 521 -12.27 -23.56 9.33
CA VAL A 521 -13.22 -22.44 9.09
C VAL A 521 -13.99 -22.09 10.36
N GLN A 522 -14.32 -23.08 11.20
CA GLN A 522 -14.99 -22.87 12.47
C GLN A 522 -14.13 -22.07 13.45
N GLU A 523 -12.85 -22.42 13.61
CA GLU A 523 -11.96 -21.65 14.49
C GLU A 523 -11.69 -20.25 13.96
N VAL A 524 -11.58 -20.08 12.64
CA VAL A 524 -11.49 -18.76 12.00
C VAL A 524 -12.73 -17.92 12.34
N ARG A 525 -13.95 -18.46 12.17
CA ARG A 525 -15.21 -17.77 12.51
C ARG A 525 -15.27 -17.39 13.99
N GLU A 526 -14.91 -18.30 14.90
CA GLU A 526 -14.87 -18.04 16.35
C GLU A 526 -13.84 -16.97 16.72
N CYS A 527 -12.69 -16.97 16.02
CA CYS A 527 -11.66 -15.96 16.20
C CYS A 527 -12.13 -14.59 15.70
N LEU A 528 -12.64 -14.51 14.47
CA LEU A 528 -13.14 -13.27 13.87
C LEU A 528 -14.31 -12.68 14.65
N GLY A 529 -15.19 -13.51 15.23
CA GLY A 529 -16.28 -13.07 16.10
C GLY A 529 -15.82 -12.28 17.34
N ARG A 530 -14.54 -12.38 17.71
CA ARG A 530 -13.94 -11.66 18.85
C ARG A 530 -12.91 -10.62 18.45
N VAL A 531 -12.16 -10.89 17.38
CA VAL A 531 -11.18 -9.95 16.82
C VAL A 531 -11.87 -8.77 16.13
N SER A 532 -12.97 -9.02 15.41
CA SER A 532 -13.76 -8.04 14.68
C SER A 532 -15.25 -8.24 15.04
N PRO A 533 -15.69 -7.83 16.25
CA PRO A 533 -17.01 -8.18 16.76
C PRO A 533 -18.18 -7.59 15.96
N GLU A 534 -17.95 -6.45 15.29
CA GLU A 534 -18.97 -5.75 14.51
C GLU A 534 -19.21 -6.43 13.15
N LEU A 535 -18.16 -6.56 12.34
CA LEU A 535 -18.27 -7.05 10.97
C LEU A 535 -17.95 -8.54 10.80
N ARG A 536 -17.20 -9.12 11.75
CA ARG A 536 -16.65 -10.50 11.67
C ARG A 536 -15.84 -10.76 10.40
N ILE A 537 -15.23 -9.70 9.88
CA ILE A 537 -14.34 -9.72 8.70
C ILE A 537 -13.06 -8.99 9.13
N LEU A 538 -11.91 -9.58 8.80
CA LEU A 538 -10.60 -9.02 9.08
C LEU A 538 -10.25 -7.98 8.02
N LYS A 539 -10.13 -6.71 8.40
CA LYS A 539 -9.86 -5.60 7.47
C LYS A 539 -8.49 -4.95 7.65
N ASN A 540 -7.91 -5.00 8.85
CA ASN A 540 -6.68 -4.27 9.17
C ASN A 540 -5.60 -5.15 9.81
N LEU A 541 -4.39 -4.60 9.93
CA LEU A 541 -3.23 -5.36 10.41
C LEU A 541 -3.18 -5.52 11.94
N THR A 542 -3.97 -4.76 12.69
CA THR A 542 -4.16 -4.97 14.14
C THR A 542 -4.97 -6.25 14.38
N GLU A 543 -6.06 -6.41 13.63
CA GLU A 543 -6.87 -7.62 13.63
C GLU A 543 -6.05 -8.83 13.16
N LEU A 544 -5.26 -8.68 12.09
CA LEU A 544 -4.36 -9.73 11.61
C LEU A 544 -3.35 -10.17 12.65
N ASP A 545 -2.75 -9.23 13.38
CA ASP A 545 -1.78 -9.54 14.43
C ASP A 545 -2.43 -10.38 15.55
N LEU A 546 -3.59 -9.94 16.06
CA LEU A 546 -4.30 -10.69 17.11
C LEU A 546 -4.74 -12.07 16.60
N PHE A 547 -5.29 -12.15 15.39
CA PHE A 547 -5.69 -13.40 14.75
C PHE A 547 -4.52 -14.39 14.66
N MET A 548 -3.35 -13.93 14.19
CA MET A 548 -2.16 -14.77 14.10
C MET A 548 -1.65 -15.22 15.46
N ARG A 549 -1.66 -14.35 16.49
CA ARG A 549 -1.26 -14.72 17.85
C ARG A 549 -2.18 -15.80 18.42
N VAL A 550 -3.49 -15.67 18.23
CA VAL A 550 -4.45 -16.70 18.65
C VAL A 550 -4.19 -18.02 17.94
N ARG A 551 -3.99 -18.01 16.61
CA ARG A 551 -3.65 -19.22 15.85
C ARG A 551 -2.35 -19.88 16.34
N VAL A 552 -1.31 -19.09 16.59
CA VAL A 552 -0.02 -19.59 17.10
C VAL A 552 -0.20 -20.21 18.48
N LEU A 553 -0.94 -19.55 19.38
CA LEU A 553 -1.27 -20.10 20.69
C LEU A 553 -2.09 -21.39 20.58
N ALA A 554 -3.10 -21.44 19.71
CA ALA A 554 -3.90 -22.64 19.46
C ALA A 554 -3.03 -23.81 19.03
N THR A 555 -2.13 -23.56 18.07
CA THR A 555 -1.18 -24.57 17.58
C THR A 555 -0.23 -25.08 18.68
N HIS A 556 0.26 -24.18 19.55
CA HIS A 556 1.18 -24.55 20.63
C HIS A 556 0.52 -25.25 21.81
N THR A 557 -0.72 -24.90 22.12
CA THR A 557 -1.42 -25.36 23.34
C THR A 557 -2.43 -26.47 23.10
N GLY A 558 -2.88 -26.65 21.85
CA GLY A 558 -4.00 -27.52 21.50
C GLY A 558 -5.38 -26.95 21.86
N MET A 559 -5.45 -25.74 22.43
CA MET A 559 -6.72 -25.08 22.76
C MET A 559 -7.37 -24.46 21.52
N ASP A 560 -8.70 -24.55 21.43
CA ASP A 560 -9.45 -23.82 20.40
C ASP A 560 -9.41 -22.30 20.65
N ALA A 561 -9.75 -21.52 19.60
CA ALA A 561 -9.75 -20.06 19.68
C ALA A 561 -10.63 -19.53 20.83
N LEU A 562 -11.80 -20.15 21.03
CA LEU A 562 -12.76 -19.78 22.06
C LEU A 562 -12.16 -19.87 23.47
N THR A 563 -11.49 -20.98 23.76
CA THR A 563 -10.85 -21.23 25.06
C THR A 563 -9.73 -20.24 25.32
N ILE A 564 -8.91 -19.95 24.29
CA ILE A 564 -7.84 -18.94 24.39
C ILE A 564 -8.42 -17.57 24.78
N PHE A 565 -9.50 -17.15 24.13
CA PHE A 565 -10.15 -15.88 24.47
C PHE A 565 -10.78 -15.89 25.85
N LEU A 566 -11.41 -17.00 26.28
CA LEU A 566 -11.99 -17.10 27.61
C LEU A 566 -10.94 -16.95 28.70
N ILE A 567 -9.77 -17.59 28.54
CA ILE A 567 -8.65 -17.44 29.48
C ILE A 567 -8.08 -16.02 29.43
N GLY A 568 -7.84 -15.50 28.23
CA GLY A 568 -7.23 -14.18 28.01
C GLY A 568 -8.11 -13.00 28.45
N THR A 569 -9.41 -13.21 28.67
CA THR A 569 -10.37 -12.19 29.11
C THR A 569 -10.91 -12.41 30.52
N LEU A 570 -10.27 -13.31 31.30
CA LEU A 570 -10.62 -13.49 32.71
C LEU A 570 -10.42 -12.18 33.47
N PRO A 571 -11.42 -11.73 34.26
CA PRO A 571 -11.30 -10.50 35.02
C PRO A 571 -10.27 -10.64 36.16
N GLU A 572 -9.58 -9.55 36.46
CA GLU A 572 -8.67 -9.45 37.61
C GLU A 572 -9.41 -9.71 38.94
N VAL A 573 -10.64 -9.19 39.05
CA VAL A 573 -11.55 -9.57 40.12
C VAL A 573 -12.13 -10.95 39.80
N VAL A 574 -11.75 -11.94 40.62
CA VAL A 574 -12.13 -13.35 40.42
C VAL A 574 -13.66 -13.52 40.36
N ASP A 575 -14.15 -13.80 39.15
CA ASP A 575 -15.50 -14.30 38.89
C ASP A 575 -15.44 -15.84 38.79
N ARG A 576 -15.88 -16.51 39.85
CA ARG A 576 -15.76 -17.98 39.95
C ARG A 576 -16.38 -18.71 38.77
N GLN A 577 -17.51 -18.24 38.25
CA GLN A 577 -18.20 -18.91 37.16
C GLN A 577 -17.41 -18.79 35.86
N ARG A 578 -16.87 -17.61 35.55
CA ARG A 578 -16.01 -17.42 34.36
C ARG A 578 -14.74 -18.25 34.45
N TYR A 579 -14.11 -18.29 35.63
CA TYR A 579 -12.91 -19.10 35.85
C TYR A 579 -13.21 -20.60 35.74
N GLU A 580 -14.34 -21.08 36.26
CA GLU A 580 -14.78 -22.47 36.16
C GLU A 580 -14.97 -22.88 34.69
N VAL A 581 -15.70 -22.08 33.90
CA VAL A 581 -15.94 -22.35 32.47
C VAL A 581 -14.63 -22.35 31.67
N ALA A 582 -13.73 -21.39 31.92
CA ALA A 582 -12.44 -21.34 31.24
C ALA A 582 -11.55 -22.53 31.61
N ALA A 583 -11.52 -22.91 32.89
CA ALA A 583 -10.72 -24.03 33.38
C ALA A 583 -11.25 -25.39 32.86
N GLU A 584 -12.56 -25.59 32.83
CA GLU A 584 -13.18 -26.80 32.31
C GLU A 584 -12.83 -26.99 30.82
N ARG A 585 -12.95 -25.94 30.01
CA ARG A 585 -12.57 -26.00 28.58
C ARG A 585 -11.08 -26.23 28.36
N ALA A 586 -10.22 -25.57 29.13
CA ALA A 586 -8.78 -25.78 29.08
C ALA A 586 -8.39 -27.22 29.49
N LEU A 587 -9.14 -27.84 30.39
CA LEU A 587 -8.94 -29.25 30.75
C LEU A 587 -9.40 -30.19 29.63
N LEU A 588 -10.54 -29.89 28.99
CA LEU A 588 -11.05 -30.69 27.87
C LEU A 588 -10.06 -30.75 26.70
N SER A 589 -9.39 -29.63 26.38
CA SER A 589 -8.37 -29.60 25.31
C SER A 589 -7.12 -30.44 25.60
N LEU A 590 -6.89 -30.86 26.86
CA LEU A 590 -5.80 -31.78 27.20
C LEU A 590 -6.21 -33.26 27.01
N SER A 591 -7.51 -33.54 27.02
CA SER A 591 -8.08 -34.89 26.90
C SER A 591 -8.51 -35.25 25.48
N GLU A 592 -8.85 -34.25 24.67
CA GLU A 592 -9.03 -34.41 23.23
C GLU A 592 -7.64 -34.61 22.60
N SER A 593 -7.41 -35.76 21.98
CA SER A 593 -6.27 -35.88 21.07
C SER A 593 -6.49 -34.81 20.00
N PRO A 594 -5.49 -33.95 19.69
CA PRO A 594 -5.66 -32.97 18.63
C PRO A 594 -6.09 -33.72 17.38
N GLU A 595 -7.37 -33.58 17.01
CA GLU A 595 -7.86 -34.19 15.78
C GLU A 595 -6.93 -33.67 14.68
N PRO A 596 -6.40 -34.55 13.81
CA PRO A 596 -5.55 -34.10 12.72
C PRO A 596 -6.34 -33.02 11.99
N ALA A 597 -5.80 -31.79 11.97
CA ALA A 597 -6.46 -30.62 11.41
C ALA A 597 -7.18 -31.05 10.12
N LEU A 598 -8.51 -31.18 10.20
CA LEU A 598 -9.29 -31.71 9.09
C LEU A 598 -8.95 -30.83 7.90
N ALA A 599 -8.43 -31.48 6.86
CA ALA A 599 -8.08 -30.82 5.62
C ALA A 599 -9.26 -29.97 5.19
N PHE A 600 -8.99 -28.68 4.98
CA PHE A 600 -9.88 -27.68 4.41
C PHE A 600 -10.93 -28.34 3.49
N SER A 601 -12.21 -28.35 3.90
CA SER A 601 -13.28 -29.08 3.20
C SER A 601 -14.41 -28.19 2.67
N GLU A 602 -14.41 -26.89 2.99
CA GLU A 602 -15.40 -25.94 2.48
C GLU A 602 -14.80 -25.18 1.28
N ASP A 603 -15.35 -25.40 0.08
CA ASP A 603 -15.01 -24.64 -1.13
C ASP A 603 -15.89 -23.39 -1.22
N LEU A 604 -15.32 -22.23 -1.57
CA LEU A 604 -16.05 -20.99 -1.81
C LEU A 604 -17.20 -21.18 -2.81
N LYS A 605 -17.05 -22.07 -3.79
CA LYS A 605 -18.11 -22.33 -4.78
C LYS A 605 -19.32 -23.08 -4.22
N GLN A 606 -19.24 -23.60 -3.00
CA GLN A 606 -20.33 -24.36 -2.39
C GLN A 606 -21.25 -23.50 -1.52
N ILE A 607 -20.82 -22.29 -1.11
CA ILE A 607 -21.65 -21.40 -0.28
C ILE A 607 -22.67 -20.59 -1.07
N VAL A 608 -22.47 -20.45 -2.39
CA VAL A 608 -23.39 -19.77 -3.30
C VAL A 608 -23.58 -20.56 -4.60
N THR A 609 -24.82 -20.68 -5.06
CA THR A 609 -25.16 -21.17 -6.39
C THR A 609 -25.57 -19.98 -7.26
N SER A 610 -24.76 -19.68 -8.28
CA SER A 610 -25.03 -18.66 -9.30
C SER A 610 -25.55 -19.30 -10.59
N THR A 611 -26.55 -18.68 -11.22
CA THR A 611 -26.92 -18.98 -12.61
C THR A 611 -27.09 -17.68 -13.39
N CYS A 612 -26.60 -17.64 -14.63
CA CYS A 612 -26.72 -16.48 -15.51
C CYS A 612 -27.36 -16.88 -16.83
N THR A 613 -28.45 -16.20 -17.20
CA THR A 613 -29.12 -16.35 -18.49
C THR A 613 -29.23 -15.01 -19.20
N VAL A 614 -29.48 -15.04 -20.50
CA VAL A 614 -29.56 -13.85 -21.34
C VAL A 614 -30.84 -13.89 -22.17
N ASP A 615 -31.51 -12.76 -22.32
CA ASP A 615 -32.75 -12.63 -23.09
C ASP A 615 -32.50 -12.70 -24.61
N ASN A 616 -31.39 -12.12 -25.07
CA ASN A 616 -30.99 -12.02 -26.46
C ASN A 616 -29.47 -12.19 -26.61
N SER A 617 -29.01 -12.83 -27.69
CA SER A 617 -27.59 -13.06 -27.95
C SER A 617 -26.97 -12.05 -28.94
N THR A 618 -27.75 -11.10 -29.44
CA THR A 618 -27.31 -10.11 -30.44
C THR A 618 -27.87 -8.73 -30.16
N VAL A 619 -27.05 -7.69 -30.33
CA VAL A 619 -27.46 -6.29 -30.23
C VAL A 619 -26.74 -5.43 -31.27
N VAL A 620 -27.35 -4.32 -31.66
CA VAL A 620 -26.78 -3.40 -32.65
C VAL A 620 -25.77 -2.46 -31.99
N ALA A 621 -24.57 -2.36 -32.56
CA ALA A 621 -23.52 -1.45 -32.09
C ALA A 621 -23.98 0.02 -32.17
N GLY A 622 -23.70 0.79 -31.11
CA GLY A 622 -24.03 2.21 -31.05
C GLY A 622 -25.52 2.55 -31.03
N ASN A 623 -26.40 1.55 -30.90
CA ASN A 623 -27.84 1.77 -30.72
C ASN A 623 -28.14 2.01 -29.23
N PRO A 624 -28.49 3.25 -28.81
CA PRO A 624 -28.73 3.56 -27.40
C PRO A 624 -30.00 2.90 -26.83
N GLN A 625 -30.90 2.42 -27.69
CA GLN A 625 -32.12 1.71 -27.29
C GLN A 625 -31.96 0.18 -27.38
N GLY A 626 -30.91 -0.30 -28.04
CA GLY A 626 -30.62 -1.73 -28.13
C GLY A 626 -29.94 -2.17 -26.84
N LYS A 627 -30.56 -3.09 -26.11
CA LYS A 627 -30.02 -3.64 -24.86
C LYS A 627 -30.11 -5.15 -24.87
N ILE A 628 -29.19 -5.78 -24.16
CA ILE A 628 -29.27 -7.19 -23.78
C ILE A 628 -29.41 -7.24 -22.27
N THR A 629 -30.34 -8.05 -21.76
CA THR A 629 -30.58 -8.19 -20.33
C THR A 629 -30.02 -9.52 -19.84
N PHE A 630 -28.99 -9.45 -19.01
CA PHE A 630 -28.50 -10.60 -18.26
C PHE A 630 -29.32 -10.77 -16.98
N THR A 631 -29.83 -11.98 -16.75
CA THR A 631 -30.53 -12.33 -15.50
C THR A 631 -29.63 -13.25 -14.68
N VAL A 632 -29.13 -12.74 -13.56
CA VAL A 632 -28.34 -13.53 -12.60
C VAL A 632 -29.23 -13.91 -11.42
N THR A 633 -29.23 -15.19 -11.05
CA THR A 633 -29.95 -15.71 -9.88
C THR A 633 -28.95 -16.28 -8.88
N LEU A 634 -29.05 -15.84 -7.62
CA LEU A 634 -28.18 -16.24 -6.51
C LEU A 634 -28.97 -16.97 -5.42
N LYS A 635 -28.46 -18.12 -4.99
CA LYS A 635 -29.00 -18.90 -3.88
C LYS A 635 -27.90 -19.34 -2.93
N ASP A 636 -28.23 -19.47 -1.65
CA ASP A 636 -27.34 -20.06 -0.64
C ASP A 636 -27.22 -21.59 -0.81
N SER A 637 -26.38 -22.23 0.00
CA SER A 637 -26.22 -23.69 0.02
C SER A 637 -27.50 -24.46 0.40
N GLY A 638 -28.47 -23.80 1.04
CA GLY A 638 -29.79 -24.34 1.39
C GLY A 638 -30.84 -24.15 0.29
N GLY A 639 -30.50 -23.46 -0.80
CA GLY A 639 -31.40 -23.13 -1.90
C GLY A 639 -32.29 -21.91 -1.66
N GLN A 640 -32.07 -21.12 -0.59
CA GLN A 640 -32.76 -19.87 -0.33
C GLN A 640 -32.19 -18.74 -1.19
N PRO A 641 -33.04 -17.81 -1.70
CA PRO A 641 -32.57 -16.66 -2.47
C PRO A 641 -31.73 -15.71 -1.61
N LEU A 642 -30.68 -15.13 -2.19
CA LEU A 642 -29.79 -14.17 -1.52
C LEU A 642 -30.10 -12.74 -1.98
N SER A 643 -30.63 -11.90 -1.09
CA SER A 643 -31.06 -10.54 -1.41
C SER A 643 -30.02 -9.46 -1.03
N GLY A 644 -29.93 -8.39 -1.83
CA GLY A 644 -29.04 -7.25 -1.58
C GLY A 644 -27.57 -7.55 -1.86
N VAL A 645 -27.26 -8.57 -2.66
CA VAL A 645 -25.89 -8.94 -3.05
C VAL A 645 -25.52 -8.21 -4.33
N ASN A 646 -24.44 -7.44 -4.30
CA ASN A 646 -23.91 -6.74 -5.48
C ASN A 646 -23.37 -7.74 -6.51
N VAL A 647 -23.79 -7.57 -7.77
CA VAL A 647 -23.22 -8.29 -8.91
C VAL A 647 -22.44 -7.31 -9.78
N TYR A 648 -21.13 -7.47 -9.79
CA TYR A 648 -20.21 -6.65 -10.57
C TYR A 648 -20.00 -7.24 -11.95
N TRP A 649 -19.61 -6.40 -12.90
CA TRP A 649 -19.49 -6.77 -14.31
C TRP A 649 -18.24 -6.20 -14.95
N SER A 650 -17.72 -6.93 -15.94
CA SER A 650 -16.68 -6.48 -16.87
C SER A 650 -17.07 -6.91 -18.28
N ALA A 651 -17.05 -5.98 -19.22
CA ALA A 651 -17.39 -6.20 -20.62
C ALA A 651 -16.47 -5.39 -21.54
N THR A 652 -16.21 -5.92 -22.74
CA THR A 652 -15.19 -5.38 -23.65
C THR A 652 -15.79 -4.49 -24.75
N LEU A 653 -17.01 -4.81 -25.18
CA LEU A 653 -17.69 -4.13 -26.29
C LEU A 653 -18.86 -3.25 -25.84
N GLY A 654 -19.03 -3.06 -24.54
CA GLY A 654 -20.10 -2.27 -23.96
C GLY A 654 -19.91 -2.08 -22.46
N SER A 655 -20.97 -1.66 -21.79
CA SER A 655 -20.99 -1.43 -20.34
C SER A 655 -22.20 -2.11 -19.71
N ILE A 656 -22.00 -2.65 -18.52
CA ILE A 656 -23.04 -3.21 -17.65
C ILE A 656 -22.87 -2.56 -16.28
N ALA A 657 -23.96 -2.07 -15.68
CA ALA A 657 -23.91 -1.46 -14.35
C ALA A 657 -23.91 -2.53 -13.25
N THR A 658 -23.25 -2.23 -12.13
CA THR A 658 -23.37 -3.01 -10.89
C THR A 658 -24.73 -2.73 -10.26
N GLU A 659 -25.45 -3.80 -9.95
CA GLU A 659 -26.74 -3.75 -9.26
C GLU A 659 -26.83 -4.85 -8.20
N GLU A 660 -27.69 -4.63 -7.20
CA GLU A 660 -27.96 -5.59 -6.12
C GLU A 660 -29.07 -6.55 -6.50
N THR A 661 -29.00 -7.80 -6.03
CA THR A 661 -30.09 -8.76 -6.16
C THR A 661 -31.34 -8.32 -5.40
N ASP A 662 -32.51 -8.57 -5.99
CA ASP A 662 -33.80 -8.32 -5.37
C ASP A 662 -34.11 -9.32 -4.23
N VAL A 663 -35.32 -9.25 -3.66
CA VAL A 663 -35.80 -10.15 -2.60
C VAL A 663 -35.92 -11.61 -3.02
N TYR A 664 -35.88 -11.90 -4.32
CA TYR A 664 -35.91 -13.25 -4.88
C TYR A 664 -34.51 -13.73 -5.29
N GLY A 665 -33.48 -12.96 -4.97
CA GLY A 665 -32.10 -13.28 -5.32
C GLY A 665 -31.81 -13.12 -6.80
N VAL A 666 -32.57 -12.28 -7.50
CA VAL A 666 -32.43 -12.06 -8.95
C VAL A 666 -31.97 -10.64 -9.22
N VAL A 667 -31.03 -10.46 -10.14
CA VAL A 667 -30.67 -9.15 -10.70
C VAL A 667 -30.76 -9.19 -12.22
N GLN A 668 -31.30 -8.11 -12.80
CA GLN A 668 -31.42 -7.94 -14.25
C GLN A 668 -30.49 -6.83 -14.71
N ALA A 669 -29.30 -7.21 -15.19
CA ALA A 669 -28.26 -6.27 -15.59
C ALA A 669 -28.34 -5.99 -17.10
N GLU A 670 -28.49 -4.72 -17.47
CA GLU A 670 -28.57 -4.30 -18.87
C GLU A 670 -27.18 -4.05 -19.47
N PHE A 671 -26.85 -4.77 -20.54
CA PHE A 671 -25.71 -4.48 -21.41
C PHE A 671 -26.06 -3.41 -22.44
N ILE A 672 -25.30 -2.31 -22.40
CA ILE A 672 -25.40 -1.20 -23.33
C ILE A 672 -24.23 -1.30 -24.33
N PRO A 673 -24.49 -1.48 -25.64
CA PRO A 673 -23.45 -1.70 -26.64
C PRO A 673 -22.66 -0.42 -26.94
N GLY A 674 -21.34 -0.56 -27.04
CA GLY A 674 -20.45 0.45 -27.58
C GLY A 674 -20.53 0.57 -29.10
N LYS A 675 -19.61 1.33 -29.70
CA LYS A 675 -19.53 1.54 -31.16
C LYS A 675 -18.77 0.45 -31.92
N VAL A 676 -18.12 -0.46 -31.20
CA VAL A 676 -17.27 -1.50 -31.79
C VAL A 676 -18.09 -2.78 -31.94
N MET A 677 -18.15 -3.31 -33.15
CA MET A 677 -18.78 -4.61 -33.42
C MET A 677 -17.83 -5.77 -33.10
N GLY A 678 -18.39 -6.90 -32.70
CA GLY A 678 -17.62 -8.11 -32.41
C GLY A 678 -18.40 -9.08 -31.51
N THR A 679 -17.67 -10.03 -30.94
CA THR A 679 -18.18 -10.97 -29.94
C THR A 679 -17.66 -10.55 -28.57
N ASP A 680 -18.53 -10.53 -27.58
CA ASP A 680 -18.19 -10.24 -26.18
C ASP A 680 -18.63 -11.39 -25.29
N THR A 681 -17.81 -11.73 -24.31
CA THR A 681 -18.13 -12.71 -23.27
C THR A 681 -17.94 -12.02 -21.92
N PRO A 682 -18.96 -11.27 -21.45
CA PRO A 682 -18.85 -10.52 -20.21
C PRO A 682 -18.52 -11.43 -19.03
N GLN A 683 -17.83 -10.89 -18.04
CA GLN A 683 -17.60 -11.54 -16.76
C GLN A 683 -18.45 -10.87 -15.68
N PHE A 684 -18.88 -11.64 -14.70
CA PHE A 684 -19.54 -11.14 -13.50
C PHE A 684 -18.99 -11.80 -12.23
N TRP A 685 -19.05 -11.11 -11.10
CA TRP A 685 -18.59 -11.62 -9.80
C TRP A 685 -19.35 -11.01 -8.64
N LEU A 686 -19.16 -11.61 -7.46
CA LEU A 686 -19.70 -11.15 -6.18
C LEU A 686 -18.57 -10.65 -5.28
N ASP A 687 -18.91 -9.92 -4.22
CA ASP A 687 -17.94 -9.48 -3.21
C ASP A 687 -17.17 -10.67 -2.62
N LEU A 688 -15.83 -10.66 -2.76
CA LEU A 688 -14.89 -11.70 -2.31
C LEU A 688 -14.85 -13.01 -3.13
N PHE A 689 -15.48 -13.03 -4.31
CA PHE A 689 -15.50 -14.19 -5.23
C PHE A 689 -14.73 -13.93 -6.52
N GLU A 690 -14.26 -15.01 -7.15
CA GLU A 690 -13.60 -14.94 -8.46
C GLU A 690 -14.62 -14.66 -9.59
N PRO A 691 -14.20 -13.98 -10.68
CA PRO A 691 -15.04 -13.76 -11.85
C PRO A 691 -15.47 -15.03 -12.59
N GLU A 692 -16.74 -15.05 -12.96
CA GLU A 692 -17.39 -16.08 -13.78
C GLU A 692 -17.77 -15.50 -15.15
N TYR A 693 -17.74 -16.34 -16.19
CA TYR A 693 -18.15 -15.93 -17.54
C TYR A 693 -19.67 -16.00 -17.70
N ALA A 694 -20.27 -14.92 -18.19
CA ALA A 694 -21.66 -14.87 -18.61
C ALA A 694 -21.83 -15.49 -20.03
N PRO A 695 -23.08 -15.76 -20.46
CA PRO A 695 -23.37 -16.15 -21.84
C PRO A 695 -22.78 -15.17 -22.86
N THR A 696 -22.25 -15.70 -23.96
CA THR A 696 -21.62 -14.91 -25.03
C THR A 696 -22.66 -14.16 -25.86
N ILE A 697 -22.37 -12.91 -26.20
CA ILE A 697 -23.23 -12.02 -26.99
C ILE A 697 -22.47 -11.46 -28.21
N ASN A 698 -23.21 -11.02 -29.23
CA ASN A 698 -22.64 -10.44 -30.44
C ASN A 698 -23.16 -9.02 -30.67
N VAL A 699 -22.22 -8.08 -30.82
CA VAL A 699 -22.49 -6.69 -31.17
C VAL A 699 -22.34 -6.56 -32.69
N ILE A 700 -23.45 -6.37 -33.39
CA ILE A 700 -23.55 -6.46 -34.86
C ILE A 700 -24.03 -5.14 -35.50
N ALA A 701 -24.02 -5.08 -36.83
CA ALA A 701 -24.65 -4.00 -37.58
C ALA A 701 -26.18 -4.16 -37.63
N ASP A 702 -26.90 -3.05 -37.77
CA ASP A 702 -28.35 -3.05 -37.99
C ASP A 702 -28.67 -3.43 -39.44
N HIS A 703 -28.84 -4.73 -39.66
CA HIS A 703 -29.05 -5.31 -41.00
C HIS A 703 -30.28 -4.75 -41.71
N ALA A 704 -31.31 -4.30 -40.98
CA ALA A 704 -32.53 -3.75 -41.56
C ALA A 704 -32.35 -2.34 -42.13
N THR A 705 -31.29 -1.62 -41.73
CA THR A 705 -31.05 -0.22 -42.14
C THR A 705 -29.78 -0.04 -42.96
N LEU A 706 -29.16 -1.15 -43.38
CA LEU A 706 -27.99 -1.14 -44.24
C LEU A 706 -28.30 -0.43 -45.56
N ARG A 707 -27.49 0.57 -45.89
CA ARG A 707 -27.60 1.35 -47.12
C ARG A 707 -26.21 1.70 -47.65
N PHE A 708 -26.15 2.12 -48.90
CA PHE A 708 -24.93 2.64 -49.52
C PHE A 708 -24.96 4.17 -49.49
N PRO A 709 -24.19 4.85 -48.62
CA PRO A 709 -24.17 6.30 -48.58
C PRO A 709 -23.48 6.84 -49.86
N PRO A 710 -24.08 7.79 -50.60
CA PRO A 710 -23.51 8.29 -51.86
C PRO A 710 -22.04 8.78 -51.78
N PRO A 711 -21.59 9.46 -50.70
CA PRO A 711 -20.19 9.86 -50.59
C PRO A 711 -19.19 8.70 -50.47
N LEU A 712 -19.66 7.49 -50.18
CA LEU A 712 -18.85 6.27 -50.04
C LEU A 712 -19.02 5.30 -51.22
N MET A 713 -19.54 5.80 -52.34
CA MET A 713 -19.63 5.10 -53.61
C MET A 713 -18.53 5.61 -54.55
N ALA A 714 -18.07 4.76 -55.46
CA ALA A 714 -17.11 5.14 -56.49
C ALA A 714 -17.67 6.27 -57.36
N GLN A 715 -16.83 7.25 -57.67
CA GLN A 715 -17.16 8.25 -58.67
C GLN A 715 -17.11 7.60 -60.06
N VAL A 716 -18.15 7.84 -60.85
CA VAL A 716 -18.20 7.33 -62.22
C VAL A 716 -17.37 8.21 -63.16
N PRO A 717 -16.76 7.66 -64.22
CA PRO A 717 -16.02 8.45 -65.19
C PRO A 717 -16.91 9.47 -65.92
N LEU A 718 -16.51 10.74 -65.93
CA LEU A 718 -17.17 11.81 -66.71
C LEU A 718 -16.84 11.73 -68.21
N ARG A 719 -15.85 10.92 -68.58
CA ARG A 719 -15.48 10.67 -69.97
C ARG A 719 -16.18 9.42 -70.48
N THR A 720 -16.34 9.35 -71.79
CA THR A 720 -16.68 8.08 -72.45
C THR A 720 -15.56 7.07 -72.19
N VAL A 721 -15.94 5.91 -71.67
CA VAL A 721 -15.03 4.81 -71.37
C VAL A 721 -14.72 4.09 -72.66
N ALA A 722 -13.44 3.82 -72.94
CA ALA A 722 -13.03 3.26 -74.23
C ALA A 722 -13.56 1.83 -74.41
N PHE A 723 -13.72 1.41 -75.66
CA PHE A 723 -14.12 0.03 -75.96
C PHE A 723 -13.14 -0.97 -75.34
N GLY A 724 -13.67 -1.96 -74.61
CA GLY A 724 -12.87 -2.97 -73.89
C GLY A 724 -12.23 -2.51 -72.57
N GLU A 725 -12.38 -1.25 -72.18
CA GLU A 725 -11.91 -0.74 -70.88
C GLU A 725 -12.84 -1.19 -69.74
N GLU A 726 -12.28 -1.79 -68.69
CA GLU A 726 -13.01 -2.16 -67.46
C GLU A 726 -12.92 -1.05 -66.41
N ILE A 727 -14.04 -0.74 -65.76
CA ILE A 727 -14.12 0.23 -64.67
C ILE A 727 -14.38 -0.53 -63.37
N GLU A 728 -13.59 -0.25 -62.33
CA GLU A 728 -13.88 -0.70 -60.96
C GLU A 728 -14.89 0.26 -60.32
N LEU A 729 -16.03 -0.27 -59.90
CA LEU A 729 -16.97 0.43 -59.02
C LEU A 729 -16.92 -0.21 -57.64
N TYR A 730 -17.09 0.62 -56.62
CA TYR A 730 -17.21 0.17 -55.25
C TYR A 730 -18.31 0.93 -54.50
N ALA A 731 -18.88 0.29 -53.49
CA ALA A 731 -19.82 0.92 -52.57
C ALA A 731 -19.61 0.38 -51.15
N THR A 732 -19.51 1.26 -50.17
CA THR A 732 -19.43 0.86 -48.76
C THR A 732 -20.84 0.77 -48.16
N LEU A 733 -21.18 -0.39 -47.61
CA LEU A 733 -22.43 -0.65 -46.93
C LEU A 733 -22.34 -0.23 -45.46
N LYS A 734 -23.22 0.68 -45.04
CA LYS A 734 -23.32 1.15 -43.64
C LYS A 734 -24.77 1.18 -43.16
N ASP A 735 -24.96 0.88 -41.88
CA ASP A 735 -26.27 1.07 -41.26
C ASP A 735 -26.51 2.53 -40.84
N ARG A 736 -27.67 2.80 -40.23
CA ARG A 736 -28.01 4.15 -39.73
C ARG A 736 -27.11 4.65 -38.60
N TYR A 737 -26.42 3.77 -37.88
CA TYR A 737 -25.50 4.08 -36.78
C TYR A 737 -24.05 4.20 -37.25
N GLY A 738 -23.79 4.00 -38.55
CA GLY A 738 -22.47 4.10 -39.16
C GLY A 738 -21.65 2.81 -39.11
N ASN A 739 -22.25 1.71 -38.65
CA ASN A 739 -21.60 0.41 -38.58
C ASN A 739 -21.45 -0.19 -39.98
N LEU A 740 -20.32 -0.85 -40.22
CA LEU A 740 -20.05 -1.50 -41.50
C LEU A 740 -20.90 -2.77 -41.65
N GLY A 741 -21.65 -2.88 -42.74
CA GLY A 741 -22.31 -4.13 -43.11
C GLY A 741 -21.28 -5.12 -43.65
N LYS A 742 -20.43 -5.68 -42.78
CA LYS A 742 -19.39 -6.66 -43.15
C LYS A 742 -20.04 -7.99 -43.51
N ASN A 743 -19.43 -8.75 -44.44
CA ASN A 743 -19.91 -10.06 -44.87
C ASN A 743 -21.40 -10.07 -45.26
N SER A 744 -21.89 -8.95 -45.81
CA SER A 744 -23.27 -8.78 -46.25
C SER A 744 -23.37 -9.07 -47.74
N LEU A 745 -24.39 -9.86 -48.13
CA LEU A 745 -24.61 -10.24 -49.52
C LEU A 745 -25.13 -9.06 -50.33
N VAL A 746 -24.48 -8.78 -51.46
CA VAL A 746 -24.88 -7.74 -52.41
C VAL A 746 -25.01 -8.30 -53.83
N GLN A 747 -25.86 -7.66 -54.63
CA GLN A 747 -26.05 -7.98 -56.05
C GLN A 747 -25.99 -6.71 -56.88
N TRP A 748 -25.44 -6.82 -58.08
CA TRP A 748 -25.26 -5.71 -59.02
C TRP A 748 -26.15 -5.90 -60.24
N PHE A 749 -26.80 -4.82 -60.66
CA PHE A 749 -27.72 -4.78 -61.80
C PHE A 749 -27.38 -3.62 -62.72
N PHE A 750 -27.94 -3.63 -63.92
CA PHE A 750 -27.83 -2.51 -64.85
C PHE A 750 -29.13 -2.33 -65.64
N ASN A 751 -29.39 -1.09 -66.04
CA ASN A 751 -30.39 -0.71 -67.03
C ASN A 751 -29.72 0.11 -68.14
N SER A 752 -30.16 -0.07 -69.38
CA SER A 752 -29.72 0.76 -70.52
C SER A 752 -30.69 1.92 -70.71
N SER A 753 -30.18 3.16 -70.75
CA SER A 753 -30.98 4.36 -70.99
C SER A 753 -31.13 4.70 -72.49
N GLN A 754 -30.34 4.07 -73.36
CA GLN A 754 -30.26 4.42 -74.77
C GLN A 754 -31.24 3.63 -75.65
N SER A 755 -32.10 4.35 -76.39
CA SER A 755 -33.01 3.76 -77.37
C SER A 755 -32.33 3.69 -78.74
N GLY A 756 -32.01 2.48 -79.22
CA GLY A 756 -31.45 2.26 -80.57
C GLY A 756 -30.38 1.17 -80.72
N ILE A 757 -29.95 0.52 -79.63
CA ILE A 757 -29.02 -0.62 -79.67
C ILE A 757 -29.84 -1.92 -79.64
N GLU A 758 -29.64 -2.82 -80.61
CA GLU A 758 -30.18 -4.19 -80.55
C GLU A 758 -29.43 -4.96 -79.45
N GLN A 759 -30.09 -5.17 -78.30
CA GLN A 759 -29.54 -5.84 -77.10
C GLN A 759 -28.29 -5.16 -76.49
N PRO A 760 -28.45 -4.02 -75.80
CA PRO A 760 -27.34 -3.39 -75.07
C PRO A 760 -26.82 -4.35 -73.98
N GLY A 761 -25.55 -4.73 -74.07
CA GLY A 761 -24.89 -5.66 -73.17
C GLY A 761 -23.93 -4.94 -72.22
N LEU A 762 -24.08 -5.16 -70.93
CA LEU A 762 -23.08 -4.82 -69.92
C LEU A 762 -22.63 -6.10 -69.21
N VAL A 763 -21.32 -6.29 -69.08
CA VAL A 763 -20.71 -7.39 -68.34
C VAL A 763 -20.37 -6.91 -66.93
N ILE A 764 -20.93 -7.58 -65.92
CA ILE A 764 -20.72 -7.27 -64.49
C ILE A 764 -19.99 -8.46 -63.84
N ARG A 765 -18.80 -8.21 -63.26
CA ARG A 765 -18.00 -9.26 -62.60
C ARG A 765 -17.47 -8.83 -61.22
N PRO A 766 -17.84 -9.50 -60.13
CA PRO A 766 -18.93 -10.47 -60.01
C PRO A 766 -20.32 -9.78 -59.96
N SER A 767 -21.36 -10.44 -60.45
CA SER A 767 -22.75 -9.95 -60.31
C SER A 767 -23.31 -10.12 -58.90
N GLN A 768 -22.71 -10.98 -58.08
CA GLN A 768 -23.04 -11.20 -56.67
C GLN A 768 -21.76 -11.36 -55.84
N ALA A 769 -21.68 -10.68 -54.70
CA ALA A 769 -20.53 -10.74 -53.80
C ALA A 769 -20.93 -10.51 -52.34
N PHE A 770 -20.02 -10.79 -51.42
CA PHE A 770 -20.12 -10.32 -50.04
C PHE A 770 -19.24 -9.08 -49.86
N THR A 771 -19.70 -8.14 -49.05
CA THR A 771 -18.86 -7.02 -48.60
C THR A 771 -17.67 -7.52 -47.78
N ASN A 772 -16.53 -6.86 -47.95
CA ASN A 772 -15.31 -7.20 -47.23
C ASN A 772 -15.32 -6.69 -45.76
N GLN A 773 -14.17 -6.79 -45.08
CA GLN A 773 -14.01 -6.31 -43.69
C GLN A 773 -14.16 -4.79 -43.51
N GLU A 774 -14.07 -4.03 -44.60
CA GLU A 774 -14.31 -2.59 -44.65
C GLU A 774 -15.77 -2.26 -45.03
N GLY A 775 -16.64 -3.27 -45.11
CA GLY A 775 -18.02 -3.13 -45.58
C GLY A 775 -18.12 -2.78 -47.06
N GLN A 776 -17.04 -2.90 -47.83
CA GLN A 776 -16.99 -2.50 -49.24
C GLN A 776 -17.37 -3.66 -50.15
N ALA A 777 -18.31 -3.41 -51.05
CA ALA A 777 -18.59 -4.22 -52.22
C ALA A 777 -17.84 -3.66 -53.43
N ARG A 778 -17.28 -4.52 -54.28
CA ARG A 778 -16.55 -4.14 -55.50
C ARG A 778 -17.05 -4.91 -56.70
N VAL A 779 -17.02 -4.27 -57.87
CA VAL A 779 -17.40 -4.87 -59.14
C VAL A 779 -16.60 -4.26 -60.28
N PHE A 780 -16.34 -5.06 -61.31
CA PHE A 780 -15.79 -4.59 -62.58
C PHE A 780 -16.88 -4.60 -63.63
N VAL A 781 -17.02 -3.48 -64.35
CA VAL A 781 -18.03 -3.31 -65.41
C VAL A 781 -17.36 -2.93 -66.73
N SER A 782 -17.81 -3.55 -67.82
CA SER A 782 -17.42 -3.23 -69.19
C SER A 782 -18.58 -3.50 -70.15
N SER A 783 -18.65 -2.76 -71.27
CA SER A 783 -19.67 -2.96 -72.30
C SER A 783 -19.04 -3.42 -73.62
N PRO A 784 -19.40 -4.61 -74.14
CA PRO A 784 -19.00 -5.05 -75.48
C PRO A 784 -19.83 -4.40 -76.60
N THR A 785 -20.93 -3.71 -76.30
CA THR A 785 -21.79 -3.08 -77.32
C THR A 785 -21.67 -1.55 -77.34
N GLY A 786 -21.02 -0.96 -76.33
CA GLY A 786 -21.11 0.47 -76.04
C GLY A 786 -22.52 0.85 -75.57
N GLY A 787 -22.65 2.10 -75.14
CA GLY A 787 -23.92 2.70 -74.72
C GLY A 787 -23.87 3.36 -73.34
N GLU A 788 -24.98 3.98 -72.96
CA GLU A 788 -25.16 4.58 -71.63
C GLU A 788 -25.92 3.64 -70.70
N PHE A 789 -25.32 3.32 -69.55
CA PHE A 789 -25.84 2.36 -68.58
C PHE A 789 -25.95 2.99 -67.19
N GLU A 790 -27.10 2.81 -66.55
CA GLU A 790 -27.29 3.07 -65.13
C GLU A 790 -27.05 1.77 -64.36
N ILE A 791 -26.01 1.75 -63.52
CA ILE A 791 -25.64 0.59 -62.72
C ILE A 791 -26.21 0.76 -61.32
N SER A 792 -26.73 -0.30 -60.73
CA SER A 792 -27.25 -0.29 -59.37
C SER A 792 -26.72 -1.47 -58.55
N ILE A 793 -26.67 -1.26 -57.23
CA ILE A 793 -26.26 -2.26 -56.25
C ILE A 793 -27.36 -2.43 -55.21
N LEU A 794 -27.74 -3.69 -54.97
CA LEU A 794 -28.73 -4.12 -53.99
C LEU A 794 -28.04 -4.80 -52.81
N ALA A 795 -28.30 -4.34 -51.60
CA ALA A 795 -28.01 -5.10 -50.39
C ALA A 795 -29.17 -6.06 -50.10
N GLN A 796 -28.92 -7.37 -50.16
CA GLN A 796 -29.97 -8.38 -49.99
C GLN A 796 -30.59 -8.37 -48.59
N GLY A 797 -29.82 -8.03 -47.55
CA GLY A 797 -30.30 -8.03 -46.16
C GLY A 797 -31.27 -6.90 -45.81
N SER A 798 -31.14 -5.74 -46.44
CA SER A 798 -31.99 -4.55 -46.20
C SER A 798 -32.92 -4.22 -47.38
N GLU A 799 -32.84 -4.99 -48.46
CA GLU A 799 -33.48 -4.73 -49.75
C GLU A 799 -33.22 -3.32 -50.31
N THR A 800 -32.14 -2.67 -49.87
CA THR A 800 -31.82 -1.30 -50.26
C THR A 800 -30.99 -1.29 -51.53
N THR A 801 -31.49 -0.58 -52.54
CA THR A 801 -30.78 -0.37 -53.81
C THR A 801 -30.19 1.03 -53.87
N ALA A 802 -28.94 1.15 -54.32
CA ALA A 802 -28.32 2.42 -54.67
C ALA A 802 -27.94 2.45 -56.15
N TYR A 803 -28.08 3.61 -56.77
CA TYR A 803 -27.84 3.84 -58.19
C TYR A 803 -26.58 4.68 -58.35
N PHE A 804 -25.74 4.29 -59.30
CA PHE A 804 -24.62 5.10 -59.76
C PHE A 804 -25.12 6.05 -60.85
N GLU A 805 -24.47 7.20 -60.99
CA GLU A 805 -24.70 8.08 -62.14
C GLU A 805 -24.43 7.31 -63.46
N PRO A 806 -25.13 7.64 -64.56
CA PRO A 806 -24.98 6.91 -65.82
C PRO A 806 -23.54 6.91 -66.36
N ILE A 807 -23.08 5.77 -66.85
CA ILE A 807 -21.75 5.62 -67.47
C ILE A 807 -21.92 5.40 -68.97
N THR A 808 -21.23 6.21 -69.77
CA THR A 808 -21.17 6.05 -71.23
C THR A 808 -19.94 5.24 -71.66
N PHE A 809 -20.16 4.12 -72.34
CA PHE A 809 -19.11 3.31 -72.97
C PHE A 809 -19.10 3.53 -74.49
N ALA A 810 -17.91 3.63 -75.09
CA ALA A 810 -17.74 3.70 -76.53
C ALA A 810 -18.04 2.34 -77.17
N ALA A 811 -18.71 2.36 -78.33
CA ALA A 811 -18.82 1.19 -79.20
C ALA A 811 -17.47 0.93 -79.92
N GLU A 812 -17.27 -0.30 -80.38
CA GLU A 812 -16.12 -0.67 -81.20
C GLU A 812 -16.03 0.25 -82.43
N GLU A 813 -14.90 0.95 -82.60
CA GLU A 813 -14.67 1.71 -83.84
C GLU A 813 -14.57 0.71 -85.00
N PRO A 814 -15.34 0.87 -86.09
CA PRO A 814 -15.18 0.01 -87.25
C PRO A 814 -13.78 0.22 -87.83
N GLU A 815 -12.97 -0.85 -87.88
CA GLU A 815 -11.69 -0.84 -88.59
C GLU A 815 -11.90 -0.33 -90.02
N ARG A 816 -11.20 0.76 -90.38
CA ARG A 816 -11.25 1.39 -91.70
C ARG A 816 -10.47 0.61 -92.76
#